data_AF-A0A8T1V033-F1
#
_entry.id   AF-A0A8T1V033-F1
#
_cell.length_a   1.000
_cell.length_b   1.000
_cell.length_c   1.000
_cell.angle_alpha   90.00
_cell.angle_beta   90.00
_cell.angle_gamma   90.00
#
_symmetry.space_group_name_H-M   'P 1'
#
loop_
_entity.id
_entity.type
_entity.pdbx_description
1 polymer ?
#
loop_
_entity_poly.entity_id
_entity_poly.type
_entity_poly.pdbx_seq_one_letter_code
_entity_poly.pdbx_strand_id
1 'polypeptide(L)'
;MVFRLANAAAVLLAATALLSVPPATAESSCTLSDSETCAVDSLTPSDDGGSVIIYPGGNTRCAFDDYTDSETTFSTNSTYFFQVFPNGGSDKSKLMIFFQGGGACADADTCAFGLQCSLGASATFTTAATASSAGVLDRSISDNMFKDWNIVFIPYCTGDIHIGNRVTAAYESGIEVLLGNSQCLGLDYAMHMNGYNNTMAVLDWALENYPDVDNLIVGGESAGSLGAQVHSAKIAEMWDVDGKGSRFSVLADSYVGVVPEDHPAAELLVYYGACTNDFGLSEDIVAACEAGTATTIEMIDALLEAQPEGNWLFIDSKGDKTQRYFYALVEEGILGYPFSDLISEGDFFSNMSTILDSYRKVSSRITTFYVESTKHVFLADSNFTSYESDEGLLLGDVINEWLISNSSLNSNSTETPTGSPSATTATPGATTATPTATTATPSTTSSPSTPPSPTFLTSVPQTASESICTLSDSETCAVDTLAPSDDDGSVLIYPGGNTRCAFNDYTDSETTFSTNSTYFFQVFPNGGSDKSKLMIFFQGGGACTDEETCSFGLQCSLGASATLTTVATSSSAGVLNRSISDNMFKDWNIVFIPYCTGDVHAGNRILEPYESSTAELLGEPQCLGLNYTMYLNGYNNTQAALDWALENYPDVDNLIVGGESAGSLGAQLHSAHIAELWSVSAKGTRFSVIADSYVGAVPANHTGSQSLHFTGVCGVNLGMPATVVADCDAETASTVEMTESLIEDEPQGNWLFINSKGDLTQRYFYALLEEGIQGYPFTDLFRQFSDNDKRYYCKLNQLGYV
;
A
#
# COMPACT_ATOMS: atom_id res chain seq x y z
N MET A 1 14.11 37.49 -11.15
CA MET A 1 13.61 37.78 -12.51
C MET A 1 14.24 36.75 -13.44
N VAL A 2 13.45 35.74 -13.80
CA VAL A 2 13.63 34.85 -14.96
C VAL A 2 14.67 33.70 -14.85
N PHE A 3 14.12 32.48 -14.94
CA PHE A 3 14.67 31.13 -15.17
C PHE A 3 15.51 30.45 -14.07
N ARG A 4 14.88 29.46 -13.42
CA ARG A 4 15.26 28.02 -13.45
C ARG A 4 14.20 27.21 -12.69
N LEU A 5 13.20 26.74 -13.44
CA LEU A 5 12.21 25.73 -13.10
C LEU A 5 12.58 24.47 -13.91
N ALA A 6 12.39 23.30 -13.30
CA ALA A 6 12.54 21.91 -13.79
C ALA A 6 13.45 21.15 -12.81
N ASN A 7 13.11 20.02 -12.20
CA ASN A 7 11.95 19.14 -12.24
C ASN A 7 11.92 18.43 -10.88
N ALA A 8 10.77 18.40 -10.20
CA ALA A 8 10.54 17.60 -9.01
C ALA A 8 9.35 16.68 -9.28
N ALA A 9 9.63 15.57 -9.98
CA ALA A 9 8.65 14.55 -10.32
C ALA A 9 9.30 13.18 -10.16
N ALA A 10 9.48 12.73 -8.92
CA ALA A 10 9.72 11.32 -8.57
C ALA A 10 9.76 11.09 -7.04
N VAL A 11 8.64 11.26 -6.33
CA VAL A 11 8.31 10.49 -5.11
C VAL A 11 6.80 10.53 -4.93
N LEU A 12 6.09 9.44 -5.25
CA LEU A 12 4.88 8.97 -4.56
C LEU A 12 4.41 7.70 -5.28
N LEU A 13 4.83 6.54 -4.78
CA LEU A 13 4.22 5.25 -5.10
C LEU A 13 4.38 4.35 -3.87
N ALA A 14 3.42 4.46 -2.96
CA ALA A 14 3.06 3.42 -2.00
C ALA A 14 1.72 3.75 -1.33
N ALA A 15 0.64 3.77 -2.13
CA ALA A 15 -0.72 3.42 -1.71
C ALA A 15 -1.69 3.49 -2.91
N THR A 16 -1.33 2.85 -4.02
CA THR A 16 -2.31 2.35 -4.98
C THR A 16 -1.94 0.90 -5.20
N ALA A 17 -2.68 0.00 -4.55
CA ALA A 17 -2.72 -1.39 -4.92
C ALA A 17 -3.32 -1.48 -6.33
N LEU A 18 -2.51 -1.28 -7.36
CA LEU A 18 -2.79 -1.79 -8.69
C LEU A 18 -2.52 -3.29 -8.63
N LEU A 19 -3.57 -4.04 -8.28
CA LEU A 19 -3.68 -5.43 -8.67
C LEU A 19 -3.58 -5.46 -10.20
N SER A 20 -2.39 -5.77 -10.71
CA SER A 20 -2.25 -6.23 -12.09
C SER A 20 -2.87 -7.63 -12.13
N VAL A 21 -4.16 -7.65 -12.46
CA VAL A 21 -4.88 -8.88 -12.79
C VAL A 21 -4.13 -9.55 -13.94
N PRO A 22 -3.73 -10.84 -13.82
CA PRO A 22 -3.16 -11.57 -14.95
C PRO A 22 -4.16 -11.55 -16.11
N PRO A 23 -3.74 -11.58 -17.38
CA PRO A 23 -4.67 -11.52 -18.51
C PRO A 23 -5.68 -12.66 -18.38
N ALA A 24 -6.94 -12.28 -18.16
CA ALA A 24 -8.03 -13.22 -17.89
C ALA A 24 -8.22 -14.16 -19.09
N THR A 25 -8.19 -15.44 -18.76
CA THR A 25 -8.88 -16.51 -19.47
C THR A 25 -10.32 -16.09 -19.78
N ALA A 26 -10.67 -16.02 -21.07
CA ALA A 26 -12.00 -15.76 -21.67
C ALA A 26 -13.06 -15.12 -20.73
N GLU A 27 -13.08 -13.79 -20.65
CA GLU A 27 -14.10 -13.04 -19.91
C GLU A 27 -15.51 -13.35 -20.44
N SER A 28 -16.42 -13.75 -19.54
CA SER A 28 -17.84 -13.83 -19.86
C SER A 28 -18.39 -12.42 -20.00
N SER A 29 -19.00 -12.12 -21.14
CA SER A 29 -19.55 -10.79 -21.43
C SER A 29 -20.88 -10.84 -22.17
N CYS A 30 -21.65 -9.77 -22.03
CA CYS A 30 -22.92 -9.57 -22.73
C CYS A 30 -23.04 -8.10 -23.18
N THR A 31 -23.67 -7.86 -24.32
CA THR A 31 -23.90 -6.52 -24.86
C THR A 31 -25.40 -6.29 -25.06
N LEU A 32 -25.92 -5.23 -24.43
CA LEU A 32 -27.33 -4.86 -24.57
C LEU A 32 -27.64 -4.43 -26.01
N SER A 33 -28.75 -4.93 -26.55
CA SER A 33 -29.27 -4.60 -27.87
C SER A 33 -30.77 -4.86 -27.96
N ASP A 34 -31.42 -4.46 -29.04
CA ASP A 34 -32.85 -4.75 -29.29
C ASP A 34 -33.19 -6.26 -29.23
N SER A 35 -32.19 -7.14 -29.44
CA SER A 35 -32.34 -8.60 -29.42
C SER A 35 -31.77 -9.28 -28.17
N GLU A 36 -30.99 -8.57 -27.36
CA GLU A 36 -30.31 -9.12 -26.19
C GLU A 36 -30.47 -8.17 -25.01
N THR A 37 -31.09 -8.67 -23.95
CA THR A 37 -31.40 -7.91 -22.73
C THR A 37 -30.38 -8.15 -21.62
N CYS A 38 -29.42 -9.06 -21.85
CA CYS A 38 -28.47 -9.51 -20.84
C CYS A 38 -29.16 -9.89 -19.53
N ALA A 39 -30.30 -10.58 -19.64
CA ALA A 39 -31.12 -10.95 -18.50
C ALA A 39 -30.31 -11.82 -17.54
N VAL A 40 -30.30 -11.48 -16.24
CA VAL A 40 -29.48 -12.13 -15.21
C VAL A 40 -29.67 -13.65 -15.20
N ASP A 41 -30.88 -14.15 -15.44
CA ASP A 41 -31.21 -15.58 -15.44
C ASP A 41 -30.62 -16.34 -16.63
N SER A 42 -30.15 -15.62 -17.66
CA SER A 42 -29.53 -16.17 -18.86
C SER A 42 -28.00 -15.97 -18.90
N LEU A 43 -27.46 -15.19 -17.96
CA LEU A 43 -26.03 -14.95 -17.87
C LEU A 43 -25.30 -16.24 -17.48
N THR A 44 -24.11 -16.43 -18.05
CA THR A 44 -23.21 -17.53 -17.69
C THR A 44 -21.95 -16.93 -17.06
N PRO A 45 -21.86 -16.84 -15.72
CA PRO A 45 -20.71 -16.26 -15.05
C PRO A 45 -19.40 -16.98 -15.37
N SER A 46 -18.29 -16.25 -15.32
CA SER A 46 -16.95 -16.82 -15.50
C SER A 46 -16.58 -17.80 -14.38
N ASP A 47 -15.76 -18.81 -14.71
CA ASP A 47 -15.27 -19.79 -13.75
C ASP A 47 -14.30 -19.15 -12.72
N ASP A 48 -13.55 -18.11 -13.12
CA ASP A 48 -12.47 -17.48 -12.33
C ASP A 48 -12.93 -16.30 -11.43
N GLY A 49 -14.22 -16.15 -11.19
CA GLY A 49 -14.73 -15.07 -10.32
C GLY A 49 -16.24 -14.95 -10.22
N GLY A 50 -17.00 -15.77 -10.95
CA GLY A 50 -18.46 -15.76 -10.87
C GLY A 50 -19.08 -14.45 -11.34
N SER A 51 -18.44 -13.75 -12.30
CA SER A 51 -18.92 -12.47 -12.82
C SER A 51 -19.12 -12.45 -14.33
N VAL A 52 -19.86 -11.44 -14.80
CA VAL A 52 -20.09 -11.14 -16.22
C VAL A 52 -19.96 -9.65 -16.45
N ILE A 53 -19.25 -9.27 -17.51
CA ILE A 53 -19.16 -7.88 -17.97
C ILE A 53 -20.36 -7.57 -18.87
N ILE A 54 -21.06 -6.47 -18.59
CA ILE A 54 -22.19 -6.01 -19.40
C ILE A 54 -21.85 -4.66 -20.04
N TYR A 55 -21.99 -4.61 -21.36
CA TYR A 55 -21.86 -3.38 -22.15
C TYR A 55 -23.25 -2.77 -22.39
N PRO A 56 -23.61 -1.68 -21.70
CA PRO A 56 -24.94 -1.11 -21.79
C PRO A 56 -25.19 -0.35 -23.11
N GLY A 57 -24.14 0.18 -23.74
CA GLY A 57 -24.26 0.96 -24.96
C GLY A 57 -25.02 2.27 -24.75
N GLY A 58 -25.76 2.72 -25.76
CA GLY A 58 -26.51 3.98 -25.67
C GLY A 58 -25.59 5.19 -25.47
N ASN A 59 -25.88 6.01 -24.46
CA ASN A 59 -25.11 7.22 -24.14
C ASN A 59 -24.01 6.97 -23.10
N THR A 60 -23.76 5.73 -22.68
CA THR A 60 -22.71 5.45 -21.69
C THR A 60 -21.32 5.60 -22.29
N ARG A 61 -20.39 6.21 -21.56
CA ARG A 61 -19.00 6.39 -21.97
C ARG A 61 -18.11 6.85 -20.82
N CYS A 62 -16.80 6.69 -20.98
CA CYS A 62 -15.80 7.29 -20.11
C CYS A 62 -15.39 8.71 -20.55
N ALA A 63 -14.55 9.35 -19.73
CA ALA A 63 -14.20 10.77 -19.79
C ALA A 63 -13.65 11.23 -21.15
N PHE A 64 -12.83 10.42 -21.80
CA PHE A 64 -12.10 10.81 -23.01
C PHE A 64 -12.30 9.80 -24.13
N ASP A 65 -12.10 10.25 -25.37
CA ASP A 65 -11.96 9.34 -26.52
C ASP A 65 -10.69 8.49 -26.36
N ASP A 66 -10.64 7.35 -27.04
CA ASP A 66 -9.58 6.34 -26.90
C ASP A 66 -8.19 6.91 -27.22
N TYR A 67 -7.28 6.78 -26.27
CA TYR A 67 -5.89 7.21 -26.42
C TYR A 67 -4.97 6.29 -25.60
N THR A 68 -3.75 6.12 -26.07
CA THR A 68 -2.70 5.44 -25.33
C THR A 68 -1.38 6.12 -25.64
N ASP A 69 -0.69 6.52 -24.58
CA ASP A 69 0.68 7.02 -24.67
C ASP A 69 1.62 6.05 -23.99
N SER A 70 2.68 5.67 -24.72
CA SER A 70 3.71 4.78 -24.18
C SER A 70 4.73 5.50 -23.31
N GLU A 71 4.84 6.83 -23.41
CA GLU A 71 5.82 7.61 -22.64
C GLU A 71 5.35 7.83 -21.20
N THR A 72 4.11 8.31 -21.02
CA THR A 72 3.48 8.54 -19.71
C THR A 72 2.77 7.29 -19.16
N THR A 73 2.60 6.26 -19.99
CA THR A 73 1.74 5.09 -19.74
C THR A 73 0.26 5.43 -19.55
N PHE A 74 -0.13 6.69 -19.79
CA PHE A 74 -1.51 7.13 -19.73
C PHE A 74 -2.34 6.45 -20.81
N SER A 75 -3.50 5.96 -20.42
CA SER A 75 -4.46 5.38 -21.36
C SER A 75 -5.87 5.82 -21.03
N THR A 76 -6.67 5.97 -22.06
CA THR A 76 -8.09 6.28 -21.96
C THR A 76 -8.85 5.30 -22.84
N ASN A 77 -10.04 4.92 -22.39
CA ASN A 77 -10.93 4.07 -23.17
C ASN A 77 -12.34 4.62 -23.02
N SER A 78 -12.90 5.12 -24.12
CA SER A 78 -14.24 5.71 -24.17
C SER A 78 -15.34 4.70 -23.86
N THR A 79 -15.07 3.40 -24.04
CA THR A 79 -16.04 2.33 -23.83
C THR A 79 -16.33 2.15 -22.35
N TYR A 80 -17.60 2.28 -21.98
CA TYR A 80 -18.09 1.96 -20.64
C TYR A 80 -18.67 0.55 -20.58
N PHE A 81 -18.45 -0.12 -19.46
CA PHE A 81 -19.11 -1.36 -19.08
C PHE A 81 -19.31 -1.39 -17.56
N PHE A 82 -20.18 -2.28 -17.10
CA PHE A 82 -20.32 -2.61 -15.69
C PHE A 82 -20.19 -4.11 -15.47
N GLN A 83 -20.00 -4.53 -14.23
CA GLN A 83 -19.74 -5.94 -13.90
C GLN A 83 -20.82 -6.44 -12.95
N VAL A 84 -21.30 -7.65 -13.19
CA VAL A 84 -22.35 -8.28 -12.40
C VAL A 84 -21.84 -9.58 -11.83
N PHE A 85 -22.16 -9.81 -10.55
CA PHE A 85 -21.91 -11.06 -9.84
C PHE A 85 -23.27 -11.64 -9.42
N PRO A 86 -23.88 -12.51 -10.23
CA PRO A 86 -25.14 -13.15 -9.87
C PRO A 86 -24.95 -14.11 -8.69
N ASN A 87 -25.96 -14.24 -7.84
CA ASN A 87 -26.00 -15.29 -6.83
C ASN A 87 -26.02 -16.69 -7.50
N GLY A 88 -25.11 -17.58 -7.10
CA GLY A 88 -24.98 -18.92 -7.70
C GLY A 88 -26.17 -19.86 -7.47
N GLY A 89 -27.03 -19.56 -6.50
CA GLY A 89 -28.29 -20.26 -6.22
C GLY A 89 -29.52 -19.62 -6.88
N SER A 90 -29.33 -18.58 -7.71
CA SER A 90 -30.41 -17.80 -8.34
C SER A 90 -31.33 -17.07 -7.36
N ASP A 91 -30.90 -16.87 -6.11
CA ASP A 91 -31.62 -16.04 -5.14
C ASP A 91 -31.45 -14.55 -5.52
N LYS A 92 -32.55 -13.82 -5.67
CA LYS A 92 -32.59 -12.40 -6.03
C LYS A 92 -32.95 -11.48 -4.85
N SER A 93 -33.15 -12.03 -3.65
CA SER A 93 -33.62 -11.27 -2.48
C SER A 93 -32.61 -10.27 -1.92
N LYS A 94 -31.31 -10.41 -2.24
CA LYS A 94 -30.23 -9.56 -1.75
C LYS A 94 -29.45 -8.96 -2.92
N LEU A 95 -29.40 -7.64 -2.97
CA LEU A 95 -28.70 -6.87 -4.00
C LEU A 95 -27.79 -5.83 -3.36
N MET A 96 -26.55 -5.77 -3.82
CA MET A 96 -25.62 -4.68 -3.58
C MET A 96 -25.33 -3.97 -4.91
N ILE A 97 -25.48 -2.65 -4.93
CA ILE A 97 -25.00 -1.77 -5.99
C ILE A 97 -23.72 -1.12 -5.44
N PHE A 98 -22.58 -1.42 -6.05
CA PHE A 98 -21.28 -1.04 -5.52
C PHE A 98 -20.50 -0.15 -6.49
N PHE A 99 -20.16 1.06 -6.06
CA PHE A 99 -19.49 2.08 -6.88
C PHE A 99 -17.98 2.07 -6.65
N GLN A 100 -17.21 1.96 -7.74
CA GLN A 100 -15.75 1.98 -7.69
C GLN A 100 -15.22 3.38 -7.31
N GLY A 101 -14.12 3.40 -6.57
CA GLY A 101 -13.28 4.58 -6.38
C GLY A 101 -12.41 4.93 -7.61
N GLY A 102 -11.51 5.91 -7.45
CA GLY A 102 -10.53 6.24 -8.50
C GLY A 102 -10.32 7.73 -8.74
N GLY A 103 -10.38 8.55 -7.68
CA GLY A 103 -10.06 9.98 -7.75
C GLY A 103 -11.14 10.86 -8.37
N ALA A 104 -10.79 12.11 -8.71
CA ALA A 104 -11.66 13.10 -9.33
C ALA A 104 -10.81 14.27 -9.87
N CYS A 105 -11.40 15.12 -10.70
CA CYS A 105 -10.82 16.42 -11.03
C CYS A 105 -11.70 17.55 -10.45
N ALA A 106 -11.11 18.68 -10.10
CA ALA A 106 -11.81 19.75 -9.36
C ALA A 106 -12.27 20.93 -10.22
N ASP A 107 -11.60 21.17 -11.35
CA ASP A 107 -11.75 22.38 -12.16
C ASP A 107 -11.33 22.16 -13.62
N ALA A 108 -11.30 23.23 -14.42
CA ALA A 108 -10.94 23.16 -15.84
C ALA A 108 -9.51 22.60 -16.06
N ASP A 109 -8.56 23.00 -15.22
CA ASP A 109 -7.15 22.61 -15.35
C ASP A 109 -6.98 21.14 -15.01
N THR A 110 -7.44 20.73 -13.83
CA THR A 110 -7.40 19.33 -13.36
C THR A 110 -8.20 18.39 -14.25
N CYS A 111 -9.26 18.84 -14.90
CA CYS A 111 -10.05 18.02 -15.80
C CYS A 111 -9.51 17.98 -17.26
N ALA A 112 -8.48 18.77 -17.57
CA ALA A 112 -7.93 18.83 -18.92
C ALA A 112 -7.26 17.51 -19.31
N PHE A 113 -7.57 16.99 -20.51
CA PHE A 113 -6.91 15.80 -21.05
C PHE A 113 -5.39 15.95 -21.06
N GLY A 114 -4.88 17.09 -21.54
CA GLY A 114 -3.45 17.33 -21.67
C GLY A 114 -2.73 17.26 -20.33
N LEU A 115 -3.36 17.74 -19.26
CA LEU A 115 -2.83 17.61 -17.91
C LEU A 115 -2.88 16.16 -17.41
N GLN A 116 -4.03 15.48 -17.53
CA GLN A 116 -4.16 14.08 -17.09
C GLN A 116 -3.17 13.16 -17.80
N CYS A 117 -3.03 13.32 -19.12
CA CYS A 117 -2.01 12.64 -19.91
C CYS A 117 -0.60 12.96 -19.43
N SER A 118 -0.30 14.25 -19.21
CA SER A 118 1.02 14.68 -18.76
C SER A 118 1.36 14.21 -17.35
N LEU A 119 0.37 13.94 -16.50
CA LEU A 119 0.55 13.35 -15.18
C LEU A 119 0.77 11.82 -15.24
N GLY A 120 0.33 11.15 -16.31
CA GLY A 120 0.55 9.73 -16.51
C GLY A 120 -0.07 8.88 -15.40
N ALA A 121 0.75 8.07 -14.74
CA ALA A 121 0.35 7.27 -13.58
C ALA A 121 -0.13 8.11 -12.38
N SER A 122 0.17 9.41 -12.35
CA SER A 122 -0.29 10.36 -11.32
C SER A 122 -1.53 11.16 -11.76
N ALA A 123 -2.24 10.71 -12.80
CA ALA A 123 -3.54 11.28 -13.16
C ALA A 123 -4.46 11.35 -11.93
N THR A 124 -5.21 12.43 -11.83
CA THR A 124 -6.08 12.72 -10.68
C THR A 124 -7.30 11.80 -10.61
N PHE A 125 -7.62 11.10 -11.70
CA PHE A 125 -8.69 10.12 -11.75
C PHE A 125 -8.46 9.01 -12.79
N THR A 126 -9.17 7.89 -12.64
CA THR A 126 -9.19 6.78 -13.60
C THR A 126 -9.95 7.15 -14.87
N THR A 127 -9.41 6.81 -16.03
CA THR A 127 -9.93 7.24 -17.35
C THR A 127 -10.46 6.10 -18.22
N ALA A 128 -10.53 4.89 -17.66
CA ALA A 128 -11.05 3.71 -18.30
C ALA A 128 -11.86 2.88 -17.28
N ALA A 129 -12.98 2.32 -17.71
CA ALA A 129 -13.74 1.37 -16.90
C ALA A 129 -12.89 0.10 -16.70
N THR A 130 -12.80 -0.37 -15.46
CA THR A 130 -12.02 -1.56 -15.09
C THR A 130 -12.89 -2.54 -14.34
N ALA A 131 -12.75 -3.84 -14.66
CA ALA A 131 -13.35 -4.90 -13.86
C ALA A 131 -12.52 -5.10 -12.59
N SER A 132 -13.17 -5.56 -11.52
CA SER A 132 -12.51 -5.87 -10.24
C SER A 132 -13.11 -7.14 -9.67
N SER A 133 -12.29 -7.92 -8.96
CA SER A 133 -12.74 -9.06 -8.15
C SER A 133 -12.10 -8.99 -6.76
N ALA A 134 -11.80 -7.79 -6.29
CA ALA A 134 -11.08 -7.56 -5.03
C ALA A 134 -12.02 -7.30 -3.85
N GLY A 135 -11.53 -7.58 -2.64
CA GLY A 135 -12.20 -7.29 -1.37
C GLY A 135 -13.64 -7.79 -1.30
N VAL A 136 -14.60 -6.89 -1.10
CA VAL A 136 -16.03 -7.23 -1.02
C VAL A 136 -16.56 -7.96 -2.25
N LEU A 137 -15.92 -7.81 -3.42
CA LEU A 137 -16.30 -8.48 -4.68
C LEU A 137 -15.71 -9.90 -4.78
N ASP A 138 -14.68 -10.21 -3.99
CA ASP A 138 -14.02 -11.52 -4.01
C ASP A 138 -14.84 -12.56 -3.24
N ARG A 139 -15.46 -13.48 -3.98
CA ARG A 139 -16.27 -14.57 -3.40
C ARG A 139 -15.44 -15.72 -2.83
N SER A 140 -14.13 -15.75 -3.11
CA SER A 140 -13.22 -16.77 -2.59
C SER A 140 -12.84 -16.53 -1.11
N ILE A 141 -12.98 -15.28 -0.65
CA ILE A 141 -12.76 -14.89 0.74
C ILE A 141 -13.81 -15.57 1.63
N SER A 142 -13.34 -16.45 2.53
CA SER A 142 -14.20 -17.38 3.25
C SER A 142 -15.22 -16.70 4.18
N ASP A 143 -14.82 -15.59 4.78
CA ASP A 143 -15.55 -14.75 5.72
C ASP A 143 -16.17 -13.50 5.05
N ASN A 144 -16.12 -13.38 3.72
CA ASN A 144 -16.84 -12.34 3.01
C ASN A 144 -18.36 -12.57 3.13
N MET A 145 -19.01 -11.76 3.96
CA MET A 145 -20.45 -11.74 4.21
C MET A 145 -21.30 -11.39 2.98
N PHE A 146 -20.69 -10.87 1.92
CA PHE A 146 -21.33 -10.52 0.65
C PHE A 146 -21.18 -11.59 -0.43
N LYS A 147 -20.43 -12.67 -0.18
CA LYS A 147 -20.13 -13.71 -1.19
C LYS A 147 -21.34 -14.42 -1.79
N ASP A 148 -22.50 -14.32 -1.12
CA ASP A 148 -23.78 -14.89 -1.58
C ASP A 148 -24.79 -13.80 -2.00
N TRP A 149 -24.41 -12.52 -2.07
CA TRP A 149 -25.29 -11.46 -2.57
C TRP A 149 -25.31 -11.46 -4.09
N ASN A 150 -26.29 -10.79 -4.71
CA ASN A 150 -26.10 -10.28 -6.06
C ASN A 150 -25.35 -8.95 -5.95
N ILE A 151 -24.31 -8.77 -6.76
CA ILE A 151 -23.54 -7.53 -6.76
C ILE A 151 -23.54 -6.95 -8.17
N VAL A 152 -23.94 -5.69 -8.29
CA VAL A 152 -23.81 -4.87 -9.50
C VAL A 152 -22.72 -3.85 -9.22
N PHE A 153 -21.54 -4.08 -9.78
CA PHE A 153 -20.38 -3.23 -9.65
C PHE A 153 -20.37 -2.19 -10.77
N ILE A 154 -20.23 -0.92 -10.40
CA ILE A 154 -20.24 0.26 -11.28
C ILE A 154 -18.81 0.82 -11.35
N PRO A 155 -18.05 0.52 -12.42
CA PRO A 155 -16.71 1.06 -12.60
C PRO A 155 -16.73 2.58 -12.76
N TYR A 156 -15.63 3.22 -12.37
CA TYR A 156 -15.46 4.66 -12.43
C TYR A 156 -14.42 5.05 -13.48
N CYS A 157 -14.78 5.99 -14.36
CA CYS A 157 -13.89 6.43 -15.43
C CYS A 157 -14.15 7.85 -15.96
N THR A 158 -14.88 8.67 -15.20
CA THR A 158 -15.49 9.92 -15.69
C THR A 158 -14.98 11.17 -14.99
N GLY A 159 -14.19 11.05 -13.92
CA GLY A 159 -13.57 12.18 -13.20
C GLY A 159 -14.56 13.06 -12.43
N ASP A 160 -15.81 12.65 -12.36
CA ASP A 160 -16.98 13.40 -11.87
C ASP A 160 -17.73 12.67 -10.75
N ILE A 161 -17.04 11.80 -10.00
CA ILE A 161 -17.53 11.08 -8.82
C ILE A 161 -18.88 10.35 -9.03
N HIS A 162 -19.15 9.86 -10.26
CA HIS A 162 -20.38 9.17 -10.69
C HIS A 162 -21.64 10.05 -10.80
N ILE A 163 -21.54 11.38 -10.71
CA ILE A 163 -22.71 12.27 -10.64
C ILE A 163 -22.79 13.29 -11.79
N GLY A 164 -21.73 13.42 -12.59
CA GLY A 164 -21.65 14.43 -13.63
C GLY A 164 -22.49 14.13 -14.87
N ASN A 165 -22.90 15.20 -15.56
CA ASN A 165 -23.61 15.16 -16.84
C ASN A 165 -23.24 16.38 -17.70
N ARG A 166 -21.93 16.62 -17.84
CA ARG A 166 -21.38 17.78 -18.55
C ARG A 166 -20.37 17.35 -19.59
N VAL A 167 -20.38 18.05 -20.72
CA VAL A 167 -19.28 18.00 -21.69
C VAL A 167 -18.54 19.33 -21.64
N THR A 168 -17.24 19.30 -21.39
CA THR A 168 -16.38 20.47 -21.53
C THR A 168 -15.64 20.39 -22.85
N ALA A 169 -15.51 21.54 -23.52
CA ALA A 169 -14.67 21.61 -24.70
C ALA A 169 -13.22 21.28 -24.32
N ALA A 170 -12.45 20.81 -25.29
CA ALA A 170 -11.03 20.64 -25.11
C ALA A 170 -10.38 21.92 -24.57
N TYR A 171 -9.53 21.74 -23.58
CA TYR A 171 -8.94 22.81 -22.82
C TYR A 171 -7.49 22.47 -22.48
N GLU A 172 -6.63 23.46 -22.64
CA GLU A 172 -5.20 23.42 -22.36
C GLU A 172 -4.87 24.67 -21.55
N SER A 173 -4.51 24.47 -20.30
CA SER A 173 -4.19 25.53 -19.35
C SER A 173 -2.80 26.13 -19.57
N GLY A 174 -1.94 25.38 -20.27
CA GLY A 174 -0.51 25.64 -20.39
C GLY A 174 0.31 25.11 -19.20
N ILE A 175 -0.31 24.62 -18.13
CA ILE A 175 0.36 23.98 -16.99
C ILE A 175 0.96 22.64 -17.41
N GLU A 176 0.26 21.90 -18.26
CA GLU A 176 0.73 20.65 -18.86
C GLU A 176 2.06 20.81 -19.63
N VAL A 177 2.35 22.01 -20.16
CA VAL A 177 3.65 22.30 -20.81
C VAL A 177 4.81 22.24 -19.80
N LEU A 178 4.55 22.61 -18.55
CA LEU A 178 5.56 22.59 -17.49
C LEU A 178 5.96 21.17 -17.08
N LEU A 179 5.11 20.17 -17.37
CA LEU A 179 5.34 18.77 -17.08
C LEU A 179 6.24 18.07 -18.13
N GLY A 180 6.57 18.74 -19.24
CA GLY A 180 7.54 18.27 -20.21
C GLY A 180 7.05 17.16 -21.17
N ASN A 181 5.79 16.73 -21.05
CA ASN A 181 5.19 15.67 -21.86
C ASN A 181 4.54 16.23 -23.14
N SER A 182 5.38 16.66 -24.08
CA SER A 182 4.93 17.33 -25.31
C SER A 182 3.98 16.51 -26.20
N GLN A 183 4.03 15.18 -26.10
CA GLN A 183 3.15 14.24 -26.78
C GLN A 183 1.70 14.28 -26.29
N CYS A 184 1.45 14.81 -25.10
CA CYS A 184 0.11 15.03 -24.53
C CYS A 184 -0.54 16.34 -24.98
N LEU A 185 0.20 17.20 -25.70
CA LEU A 185 -0.24 18.55 -26.10
C LEU A 185 -0.84 18.58 -27.51
N GLY A 186 -1.78 19.48 -27.73
CA GLY A 186 -2.42 19.74 -29.02
C GLY A 186 -3.36 18.63 -29.49
N LEU A 187 -3.80 17.77 -28.57
CA LEU A 187 -4.63 16.59 -28.87
C LEU A 187 -6.13 16.91 -28.95
N ASP A 188 -6.57 18.06 -28.43
CA ASP A 188 -7.92 18.62 -28.58
C ASP A 188 -9.06 17.68 -28.14
N TYR A 189 -8.83 16.89 -27.07
CA TYR A 189 -9.85 16.00 -26.49
C TYR A 189 -10.79 16.77 -25.56
N ALA A 190 -12.10 16.69 -25.84
CA ALA A 190 -13.14 17.13 -24.92
C ALA A 190 -13.27 16.16 -23.74
N MET A 191 -13.68 16.65 -22.57
CA MET A 191 -14.00 15.80 -21.43
C MET A 191 -15.51 15.57 -21.33
N HIS A 192 -15.88 14.31 -21.12
CA HIS A 192 -17.25 13.85 -20.90
C HIS A 192 -17.43 13.41 -19.44
N MET A 193 -17.92 14.30 -18.59
CA MET A 193 -18.40 13.98 -17.25
C MET A 193 -19.77 13.30 -17.40
N ASN A 194 -19.76 11.99 -17.55
CA ASN A 194 -20.92 11.18 -17.92
C ASN A 194 -21.33 10.19 -16.81
N GLY A 195 -20.85 10.39 -15.58
CA GLY A 195 -21.07 9.51 -14.45
C GLY A 195 -22.55 9.24 -14.20
N TYR A 196 -23.39 10.28 -14.20
CA TYR A 196 -24.83 10.14 -13.99
C TYR A 196 -25.50 9.24 -15.03
N ASN A 197 -25.22 9.47 -16.32
CA ASN A 197 -25.81 8.69 -17.41
C ASN A 197 -25.33 7.23 -17.38
N ASN A 198 -24.05 7.00 -17.03
CA ASN A 198 -23.50 5.66 -16.83
C ASN A 198 -24.24 4.95 -15.70
N THR A 199 -24.36 5.60 -14.53
CA THR A 199 -25.06 5.04 -13.37
C THR A 199 -26.51 4.74 -13.68
N MET A 200 -27.27 5.66 -14.27
CA MET A 200 -28.69 5.44 -14.59
C MET A 200 -28.89 4.27 -15.55
N ALA A 201 -28.03 4.09 -16.56
CA ALA A 201 -28.09 2.94 -17.44
C ALA A 201 -27.90 1.60 -16.70
N VAL A 202 -27.01 1.58 -15.69
CA VAL A 202 -26.79 0.40 -14.85
C VAL A 202 -27.97 0.17 -13.91
N LEU A 203 -28.53 1.24 -13.31
CA LEU A 203 -29.67 1.16 -12.41
C LEU A 203 -30.94 0.67 -13.12
N ASP A 204 -31.19 1.14 -14.34
CA ASP A 204 -32.31 0.68 -15.17
C ASP A 204 -32.19 -0.84 -15.44
N TRP A 205 -31.00 -1.30 -15.84
CA TRP A 205 -30.74 -2.73 -16.02
C TRP A 205 -30.91 -3.51 -14.71
N ALA A 206 -30.37 -3.00 -13.60
CA ALA A 206 -30.43 -3.66 -12.30
C ALA A 206 -31.88 -3.78 -11.79
N LEU A 207 -32.69 -2.74 -11.95
CA LEU A 207 -34.10 -2.73 -11.56
C LEU A 207 -34.93 -3.72 -12.40
N GLU A 208 -34.66 -3.83 -13.71
CA GLU A 208 -35.34 -4.81 -14.57
C GLU A 208 -35.01 -6.26 -14.16
N ASN A 209 -33.77 -6.50 -13.71
CA ASN A 209 -33.29 -7.85 -13.37
C ASN A 209 -33.54 -8.26 -11.92
N TYR A 210 -33.62 -7.29 -11.02
CA TYR A 210 -33.84 -7.44 -9.58
C TYR A 210 -34.94 -6.49 -9.08
N PRO A 211 -36.17 -6.58 -9.62
CA PRO A 211 -37.24 -5.63 -9.27
C PRO A 211 -37.70 -5.79 -7.82
N ASP A 212 -37.61 -7.01 -7.27
CA ASP A 212 -38.10 -7.36 -5.94
C ASP A 212 -36.96 -7.88 -5.08
N VAL A 213 -36.46 -7.03 -4.18
CA VAL A 213 -35.36 -7.33 -3.25
C VAL A 213 -35.83 -7.13 -1.82
N ASP A 214 -35.43 -8.02 -0.92
CA ASP A 214 -35.67 -7.90 0.52
C ASP A 214 -34.61 -7.00 1.17
N ASN A 215 -33.37 -7.02 0.64
CA ASN A 215 -32.24 -6.23 1.14
C ASN A 215 -31.52 -5.56 -0.03
N LEU A 216 -31.40 -4.24 0.03
CA LEU A 216 -30.72 -3.40 -0.94
C LEU A 216 -29.61 -2.59 -0.25
N ILE A 217 -28.37 -2.83 -0.68
CA ILE A 217 -27.21 -2.02 -0.28
C ILE A 217 -26.80 -1.14 -1.44
N VAL A 218 -26.56 0.13 -1.17
CA VAL A 218 -25.85 1.05 -2.04
C VAL A 218 -24.51 1.34 -1.37
N GLY A 219 -23.40 0.91 -1.96
CA GLY A 219 -22.09 1.04 -1.35
C GLY A 219 -21.03 1.54 -2.31
N GLY A 220 -19.89 1.94 -1.80
CA GLY A 220 -18.73 2.26 -2.62
C GLY A 220 -17.54 2.70 -1.80
N GLU A 221 -16.39 2.82 -2.45
CA GLU A 221 -15.16 3.31 -1.85
C GLU A 221 -14.67 4.61 -2.48
N SER A 222 -14.01 5.48 -1.71
CA SER A 222 -13.40 6.72 -2.23
C SER A 222 -14.44 7.58 -2.98
N ALA A 223 -14.17 8.00 -4.21
CA ALA A 223 -15.13 8.67 -5.10
C ALA A 223 -16.46 7.90 -5.27
N GLY A 224 -16.40 6.57 -5.24
CA GLY A 224 -17.58 5.69 -5.29
C GLY A 224 -18.41 5.74 -4.01
N SER A 225 -17.78 5.95 -2.84
CA SER A 225 -18.52 6.20 -1.59
C SER A 225 -19.40 7.44 -1.72
N LEU A 226 -18.89 8.53 -2.29
CA LEU A 226 -19.69 9.73 -2.53
C LEU A 226 -20.80 9.49 -3.57
N GLY A 227 -20.50 8.77 -4.66
CA GLY A 227 -21.51 8.36 -5.63
C GLY A 227 -22.65 7.55 -4.99
N ALA A 228 -22.31 6.58 -4.13
CA ALA A 228 -23.27 5.77 -3.39
C ALA A 228 -24.15 6.63 -2.47
N GLN A 229 -23.56 7.61 -1.77
CA GLN A 229 -24.30 8.54 -0.91
C GLN A 229 -25.27 9.38 -1.74
N VAL A 230 -24.82 10.03 -2.82
CA VAL A 230 -25.64 10.96 -3.63
C VAL A 230 -26.76 10.25 -4.38
N HIS A 231 -26.53 9.04 -4.91
CA HIS A 231 -27.55 8.27 -5.60
C HIS A 231 -28.54 7.55 -4.65
N SER A 232 -28.29 7.54 -3.33
CA SER A 232 -29.04 6.72 -2.36
C SER A 232 -30.55 6.96 -2.39
N ALA A 233 -30.99 8.21 -2.33
CA ALA A 233 -32.42 8.55 -2.33
C ALA A 233 -33.09 8.16 -3.66
N LYS A 234 -32.41 8.39 -4.79
CA LYS A 234 -32.92 7.99 -6.10
C LYS A 234 -33.07 6.48 -6.23
N ILE A 235 -32.07 5.73 -5.77
CA ILE A 235 -32.11 4.26 -5.79
C ILE A 235 -33.25 3.75 -4.89
N ALA A 236 -33.43 4.32 -3.70
CA ALA A 236 -34.53 3.91 -2.84
C ALA A 236 -35.91 4.17 -3.46
N GLU A 237 -36.07 5.30 -4.15
CA GLU A 237 -37.27 5.62 -4.94
C GLU A 237 -37.49 4.58 -6.06
N MET A 238 -36.45 4.29 -6.86
CA MET A 238 -36.53 3.36 -8.00
C MET A 238 -36.97 1.95 -7.58
N TRP A 239 -36.53 1.46 -6.43
CA TRP A 239 -36.91 0.16 -5.90
C TRP A 239 -38.19 0.17 -5.06
N ASP A 240 -38.84 1.32 -4.87
CA ASP A 240 -40.00 1.50 -3.99
C ASP A 240 -39.75 0.90 -2.59
N VAL A 241 -38.59 1.23 -2.00
CA VAL A 241 -38.11 0.65 -0.74
C VAL A 241 -39.18 0.76 0.36
N ASP A 242 -39.79 1.93 0.52
CA ASP A 242 -40.82 2.18 1.52
C ASP A 242 -42.12 1.42 1.24
N GLY A 243 -42.55 1.35 -0.03
CA GLY A 243 -43.76 0.65 -0.44
C GLY A 243 -43.64 -0.87 -0.29
N LYS A 244 -42.45 -1.41 -0.54
CA LYS A 244 -42.15 -2.85 -0.43
C LYS A 244 -41.70 -3.26 0.97
N GLY A 245 -41.27 -2.32 1.81
CA GLY A 245 -40.68 -2.61 3.11
C GLY A 245 -39.33 -3.31 2.99
N SER A 246 -38.59 -3.04 1.92
CA SER A 246 -37.23 -3.56 1.72
C SER A 246 -36.28 -2.95 2.73
N ARG A 247 -35.31 -3.71 3.21
CA ARG A 247 -34.23 -3.17 4.03
C ARG A 247 -33.26 -2.40 3.14
N PHE A 248 -33.07 -1.12 3.43
CA PHE A 248 -32.16 -0.25 2.68
C PHE A 248 -30.96 0.18 3.54
N SER A 249 -29.78 0.14 2.93
CA SER A 249 -28.51 0.37 3.59
C SER A 249 -27.54 1.11 2.69
N VAL A 250 -26.79 2.07 3.25
CA VAL A 250 -25.73 2.82 2.55
C VAL A 250 -24.38 2.51 3.20
N LEU A 251 -23.42 2.05 2.40
CA LEU A 251 -22.07 1.66 2.84
C LEU A 251 -21.03 2.60 2.23
N ALA A 252 -20.53 3.53 3.02
CA ALA A 252 -19.61 4.57 2.61
C ALA A 252 -18.19 4.27 3.14
N ASP A 253 -17.27 3.87 2.25
CA ASP A 253 -15.87 3.65 2.59
C ASP A 253 -15.00 4.84 2.17
N SER A 254 -14.45 5.53 3.16
CA SER A 254 -13.40 6.53 3.07
C SER A 254 -13.77 7.81 2.30
N TYR A 255 -14.93 8.38 2.65
CA TYR A 255 -15.31 9.72 2.24
C TYR A 255 -16.45 10.31 3.09
N VAL A 256 -16.22 11.51 3.65
CA VAL A 256 -17.23 12.28 4.42
C VAL A 256 -17.30 13.77 4.03
N GLY A 257 -16.80 14.14 2.85
CA GLY A 257 -17.03 15.48 2.28
C GLY A 257 -16.42 16.65 3.05
N VAL A 258 -15.25 16.43 3.66
CA VAL A 258 -14.41 17.48 4.23
C VAL A 258 -13.81 18.31 3.10
N VAL A 259 -14.27 19.55 2.96
CA VAL A 259 -13.83 20.52 1.94
C VAL A 259 -13.45 21.86 2.61
N PRO A 260 -12.64 22.71 1.95
CA PRO A 260 -12.28 24.02 2.50
C PRO A 260 -13.52 24.90 2.73
N GLU A 261 -13.50 25.72 3.79
CA GLU A 261 -14.66 26.54 4.20
C GLU A 261 -15.12 27.52 3.09
N ASP A 262 -14.17 28.06 2.35
CA ASP A 262 -14.41 28.99 1.24
C ASP A 262 -14.71 28.29 -0.11
N HIS A 263 -14.70 26.95 -0.14
CA HIS A 263 -14.95 26.13 -1.32
C HIS A 263 -16.03 25.07 -1.04
N PRO A 264 -17.31 25.48 -0.98
CA PRO A 264 -18.40 24.55 -0.71
C PRO A 264 -18.49 23.47 -1.80
N ALA A 265 -18.87 22.26 -1.40
CA ALA A 265 -18.98 21.11 -2.32
C ALA A 265 -19.85 21.43 -3.55
N ALA A 266 -20.87 22.29 -3.41
CA ALA A 266 -21.71 22.72 -4.52
C ALA A 266 -20.92 23.34 -5.70
N GLU A 267 -19.76 23.96 -5.48
CA GLU A 267 -18.93 24.46 -6.58
C GLU A 267 -18.50 23.33 -7.53
N LEU A 268 -18.06 22.20 -6.98
CA LEU A 268 -17.71 21.01 -7.74
C LEU A 268 -18.93 20.42 -8.46
N LEU A 269 -20.08 20.36 -7.79
CA LEU A 269 -21.32 19.82 -8.38
C LEU A 269 -21.83 20.69 -9.53
N VAL A 270 -21.77 22.02 -9.41
CA VAL A 270 -22.06 22.94 -10.51
C VAL A 270 -21.10 22.70 -11.66
N TYR A 271 -19.81 22.53 -11.34
CA TYR A 271 -18.80 22.28 -12.35
C TYR A 271 -19.03 20.94 -13.08
N TYR A 272 -19.42 19.87 -12.40
CA TYR A 272 -19.78 18.59 -13.03
C TYR A 272 -21.12 18.59 -13.79
N GLY A 273 -21.90 19.67 -13.67
CA GLY A 273 -23.27 19.70 -14.19
C GLY A 273 -24.20 18.74 -13.46
N ALA A 274 -23.96 18.53 -12.16
CA ALA A 274 -24.66 17.55 -11.35
C ALA A 274 -25.92 18.10 -10.67
N CYS A 275 -25.96 19.39 -10.33
CA CYS A 275 -27.05 19.96 -9.50
C CYS A 275 -28.47 19.73 -10.05
N THR A 276 -28.64 19.66 -11.38
CA THR A 276 -29.95 19.46 -12.02
C THR A 276 -30.27 18.01 -12.34
N ASN A 277 -29.37 17.08 -12.05
CA ASN A 277 -29.63 15.66 -12.22
C ASN A 277 -30.62 15.18 -11.14
N ASP A 278 -31.45 14.20 -11.48
CA ASP A 278 -32.46 13.69 -10.56
C ASP A 278 -31.83 12.72 -9.55
N PHE A 279 -31.52 13.23 -8.36
CA PHE A 279 -31.05 12.48 -7.20
C PHE A 279 -32.12 12.30 -6.11
N GLY A 280 -33.38 12.66 -6.37
CA GLY A 280 -34.43 12.65 -5.34
C GLY A 280 -34.33 13.78 -4.31
N LEU A 281 -33.63 14.87 -4.63
CA LEU A 281 -33.49 16.06 -3.79
C LEU A 281 -34.67 17.05 -3.98
N SER A 282 -34.94 17.87 -2.97
CA SER A 282 -35.98 18.91 -3.05
C SER A 282 -35.57 20.07 -3.97
N GLU A 283 -36.56 20.79 -4.51
CA GLU A 283 -36.32 21.96 -5.36
C GLU A 283 -35.45 23.03 -4.67
N ASP A 284 -35.59 23.20 -3.35
CA ASP A 284 -34.80 24.18 -2.58
C ASP A 284 -33.32 23.79 -2.49
N ILE A 285 -33.01 22.51 -2.29
CA ILE A 285 -31.62 22.01 -2.25
C ILE A 285 -31.00 22.06 -3.63
N VAL A 286 -31.76 21.71 -4.68
CA VAL A 286 -31.32 21.86 -6.08
C VAL A 286 -30.98 23.33 -6.38
N ALA A 287 -31.86 24.26 -6.00
CA ALA A 287 -31.61 25.69 -6.19
C ALA A 287 -30.37 26.19 -5.42
N ALA A 288 -30.14 25.70 -4.20
CA ALA A 288 -28.94 26.02 -3.42
C ALA A 288 -27.67 25.43 -4.05
N CYS A 289 -27.74 24.22 -4.62
CA CYS A 289 -26.65 23.61 -5.37
C CYS A 289 -26.33 24.44 -6.62
N GLU A 290 -27.32 24.78 -7.44
CA GLU A 290 -27.13 25.61 -8.65
C GLU A 290 -26.57 27.01 -8.33
N ALA A 291 -26.90 27.54 -7.14
CA ALA A 291 -26.36 28.80 -6.64
C ALA A 291 -24.90 28.68 -6.13
N GLY A 292 -24.34 27.48 -6.04
CA GLY A 292 -23.01 27.21 -5.48
C GLY A 292 -22.93 27.38 -3.96
N THR A 293 -24.07 27.34 -3.27
CA THR A 293 -24.15 27.66 -1.82
C THR A 293 -24.49 26.47 -0.94
N ALA A 294 -24.94 25.35 -1.51
CA ALA A 294 -25.26 24.16 -0.73
C ALA A 294 -23.99 23.57 -0.09
N THR A 295 -24.06 23.34 1.22
CA THR A 295 -22.99 22.66 1.96
C THR A 295 -23.10 21.14 1.82
N THR A 296 -22.00 20.42 2.04
CA THR A 296 -22.00 18.95 2.14
C THR A 296 -23.07 18.48 3.13
N ILE A 297 -23.16 19.16 4.28
CA ILE A 297 -24.10 18.79 5.35
C ILE A 297 -25.55 18.91 4.87
N GLU A 298 -25.94 20.03 4.26
CA GLU A 298 -27.31 20.22 3.78
C GLU A 298 -27.70 19.20 2.70
N MET A 299 -26.76 18.83 1.83
CA MET A 299 -27.01 17.85 0.78
C MET A 299 -27.22 16.44 1.34
N ILE A 300 -26.34 15.98 2.24
CA ILE A 300 -26.48 14.65 2.83
C ILE A 300 -27.64 14.59 3.83
N ASP A 301 -27.92 15.66 4.58
CA ASP A 301 -29.10 15.75 5.46
C ASP A 301 -30.38 15.54 4.64
N ALA A 302 -30.50 16.16 3.46
CA ALA A 302 -31.65 15.97 2.58
C ALA A 302 -31.80 14.52 2.08
N LEU A 303 -30.70 13.82 1.82
CA LEU A 303 -30.70 12.41 1.41
C LEU A 303 -31.09 11.48 2.57
N LEU A 304 -30.61 11.78 3.79
CA LEU A 304 -31.00 11.08 5.01
C LEU A 304 -32.49 11.26 5.33
N GLU A 305 -33.01 12.48 5.17
CA GLU A 305 -34.44 12.80 5.35
C GLU A 305 -35.32 12.11 4.30
N ALA A 306 -34.82 11.95 3.07
CA ALA A 306 -35.54 11.26 2.01
C ALA A 306 -35.74 9.76 2.31
N GLN A 307 -34.86 9.14 3.10
CA GLN A 307 -34.90 7.71 3.47
C GLN A 307 -34.58 7.48 4.97
N PRO A 308 -35.50 7.85 5.87
CA PRO A 308 -35.25 7.87 7.32
C PRO A 308 -35.04 6.48 7.94
N GLU A 309 -35.51 5.42 7.28
CA GLU A 309 -35.31 4.03 7.72
C GLU A 309 -34.01 3.40 7.19
N GLY A 310 -33.28 4.10 6.33
CA GLY A 310 -32.00 3.66 5.79
C GLY A 310 -30.92 3.56 6.87
N ASN A 311 -30.16 2.47 6.88
CA ASN A 311 -29.01 2.32 7.78
C ASN A 311 -27.73 2.74 7.05
N TRP A 312 -26.92 3.59 7.65
CA TRP A 312 -25.68 4.08 7.04
C TRP A 312 -24.48 3.60 7.84
N LEU A 313 -23.43 3.17 7.15
CA LEU A 313 -22.14 2.83 7.75
C LEU A 313 -21.05 3.63 7.04
N PHE A 314 -20.35 4.47 7.79
CA PHE A 314 -19.17 5.20 7.33
C PHE A 314 -17.92 4.52 7.88
N ILE A 315 -17.00 4.14 7.01
CA ILE A 315 -15.72 3.50 7.34
C ILE A 315 -14.64 4.51 6.97
N ASP A 316 -13.94 5.09 7.93
CA ASP A 316 -13.00 6.17 7.64
C ASP A 316 -11.72 6.04 8.46
N SER A 317 -10.63 6.45 7.81
CA SER A 317 -9.34 6.60 8.45
C SER A 317 -9.25 7.99 9.08
N LYS A 318 -8.78 8.09 10.33
CA LYS A 318 -8.70 9.40 11.01
C LYS A 318 -7.75 10.39 10.31
N GLY A 319 -6.73 9.88 9.63
CA GLY A 319 -5.73 10.67 8.93
C GLY A 319 -5.75 10.49 7.41
N ASP A 320 -6.88 10.08 6.82
CA ASP A 320 -7.00 9.72 5.40
C ASP A 320 -6.21 10.65 4.47
N LYS A 321 -5.12 10.13 3.91
CA LYS A 321 -4.17 10.94 3.14
C LYS A 321 -4.79 11.46 1.83
N THR A 322 -5.62 10.66 1.18
CA THR A 322 -6.20 11.02 -0.12
C THR A 322 -7.27 12.10 0.05
N GLN A 323 -8.13 11.99 1.06
CA GLN A 323 -9.11 13.04 1.34
C GLN A 323 -8.40 14.37 1.68
N ARG A 324 -7.31 14.32 2.44
CA ARG A 324 -6.48 15.50 2.74
C ARG A 324 -5.79 16.07 1.49
N TYR A 325 -5.35 15.23 0.55
CA TYR A 325 -4.85 15.68 -0.75
C TYR A 325 -5.92 16.35 -1.60
N PHE A 326 -7.13 15.80 -1.64
CA PHE A 326 -8.24 16.42 -2.36
C PHE A 326 -8.68 17.73 -1.73
N TYR A 327 -8.63 17.84 -0.41
CA TYR A 327 -8.83 19.09 0.30
C TYR A 327 -7.86 20.17 -0.21
N ALA A 328 -6.56 19.86 -0.27
CA ALA A 328 -5.54 20.79 -0.78
C ALA A 328 -5.71 21.08 -2.29
N LEU A 329 -6.09 20.08 -3.10
CA LEU A 329 -6.38 20.26 -4.52
C LEU A 329 -7.53 21.24 -4.76
N VAL A 330 -8.58 21.18 -3.93
CA VAL A 330 -9.71 22.10 -4.01
C VAL A 330 -9.32 23.50 -3.51
N GLU A 331 -8.50 23.60 -2.47
CA GLU A 331 -8.07 24.89 -1.89
C GLU A 331 -7.07 25.64 -2.78
N GLU A 332 -6.06 24.94 -3.29
CA GLU A 332 -4.90 25.54 -3.95
C GLU A 332 -4.93 25.38 -5.48
N GLY A 333 -5.77 24.48 -6.01
CA GLY A 333 -5.76 24.06 -7.40
C GLY A 333 -4.51 23.25 -7.76
N ILE A 334 -4.36 22.92 -9.05
CA ILE A 334 -3.20 22.13 -9.52
C ILE A 334 -1.84 22.85 -9.33
N LEU A 335 -1.83 24.18 -9.23
CA LEU A 335 -0.60 24.95 -9.00
C LEU A 335 -0.05 24.82 -7.58
N GLY A 336 -0.86 24.36 -6.62
CA GLY A 336 -0.39 23.97 -5.29
C GLY A 336 0.39 22.65 -5.29
N TYR A 337 0.32 21.87 -6.37
CA TYR A 337 1.03 20.60 -6.46
C TYR A 337 2.55 20.78 -6.65
N PRO A 338 3.42 20.04 -5.93
CA PRO A 338 3.08 19.08 -4.88
C PRO A 338 2.66 19.78 -3.59
N PHE A 339 1.54 19.33 -3.01
CA PHE A 339 1.00 19.90 -1.77
C PHE A 339 1.92 19.57 -0.60
N SER A 340 2.64 20.59 -0.10
CA SER A 340 3.55 20.45 1.04
C SER A 340 2.86 20.58 2.39
N ASP A 341 1.74 21.31 2.44
CA ASP A 341 1.04 21.68 3.67
C ASP A 341 -0.39 21.11 3.67
N LEU A 342 -0.53 19.79 3.80
CA LEU A 342 -1.85 19.18 3.96
C LEU A 342 -2.47 19.59 5.31
N ILE A 343 -3.79 19.78 5.33
CA ILE A 343 -4.56 19.88 6.59
C ILE A 343 -4.12 18.76 7.55
N SER A 344 -3.92 19.09 8.83
CA SER A 344 -3.42 18.12 9.81
C SER A 344 -4.41 16.96 10.00
N GLU A 345 -3.93 15.78 10.40
CA GLU A 345 -4.81 14.63 10.69
C GLU A 345 -5.82 14.96 11.79
N GLY A 346 -5.39 15.71 12.81
CA GLY A 346 -6.27 16.14 13.90
C GLY A 346 -7.38 17.08 13.43
N ASP A 347 -7.06 18.07 12.58
CA ASP A 347 -8.05 19.01 12.06
C ASP A 347 -9.00 18.32 11.06
N PHE A 348 -8.45 17.47 10.18
CA PHE A 348 -9.24 16.65 9.27
C PHE A 348 -10.22 15.75 10.02
N PHE A 349 -9.74 14.99 11.01
CA PHE A 349 -10.58 14.13 11.85
C PHE A 349 -11.64 14.93 12.61
N SER A 350 -11.30 16.13 13.12
CA SER A 350 -12.25 17.01 13.81
C SER A 350 -13.36 17.49 12.87
N ASN A 351 -13.01 17.86 11.62
CA ASN A 351 -13.98 18.29 10.62
C ASN A 351 -14.89 17.12 10.22
N MET A 352 -14.32 15.96 9.91
CA MET A 352 -15.05 14.74 9.61
C MET A 352 -16.02 14.35 10.73
N SER A 353 -15.55 14.36 11.98
CA SER A 353 -16.37 14.05 13.15
C SER A 353 -17.53 15.04 13.31
N THR A 354 -17.29 16.33 13.05
CA THR A 354 -18.34 17.37 13.10
C THR A 354 -19.43 17.12 12.05
N ILE A 355 -19.04 16.71 10.84
CA ILE A 355 -19.96 16.36 9.76
C ILE A 355 -20.81 15.13 10.15
N LEU A 356 -20.17 14.04 10.59
CA LEU A 356 -20.87 12.81 10.99
C LEU A 356 -21.78 13.02 12.22
N ASP A 357 -21.40 13.89 13.15
CA ASP A 357 -22.26 14.31 14.27
C ASP A 357 -23.45 15.16 13.82
N SER A 358 -23.37 15.85 12.68
CA SER A 358 -24.53 16.48 12.06
C SER A 358 -25.50 15.43 11.54
N TYR A 359 -25.00 14.46 10.78
CA TYR A 359 -25.82 13.38 10.21
C TYR A 359 -26.55 12.57 11.27
N ARG A 360 -25.89 12.30 12.42
CA ARG A 360 -26.49 11.61 13.57
C ARG A 360 -27.65 12.37 14.23
N LYS A 361 -27.75 13.69 14.04
CA LYS A 361 -28.90 14.48 14.53
C LYS A 361 -30.12 14.30 13.64
N VAL A 362 -29.91 14.01 12.35
CA VAL A 362 -30.97 13.73 11.38
C VAL A 362 -31.44 12.29 11.48
N SER A 363 -30.49 11.34 11.53
CA SER A 363 -30.79 9.90 11.62
C SER A 363 -30.06 9.22 12.76
N SER A 364 -30.80 8.45 13.56
CA SER A 364 -30.22 7.59 14.61
C SER A 364 -29.66 6.26 14.08
N ARG A 365 -29.57 6.11 12.75
CA ARG A 365 -29.14 4.87 12.06
C ARG A 365 -27.79 5.03 11.36
N ILE A 366 -26.99 5.99 11.81
CA ILE A 366 -25.60 6.18 11.38
C ILE A 366 -24.67 5.36 12.28
N THR A 367 -23.94 4.43 11.70
CA THR A 367 -22.81 3.71 12.31
C THR A 367 -21.51 4.27 11.71
N THR A 368 -20.46 4.34 12.51
CA THR A 368 -19.13 4.78 12.06
C THR A 368 -18.08 3.80 12.51
N PHE A 369 -17.07 3.59 11.67
CA PHE A 369 -15.93 2.75 11.95
C PHE A 369 -14.67 3.58 11.67
N TYR A 370 -13.98 4.00 12.73
CA TYR A 370 -12.77 4.82 12.58
C TYR A 370 -11.52 3.98 12.73
N VAL A 371 -10.56 4.15 11.83
CA VAL A 371 -9.25 3.48 11.90
C VAL A 371 -8.17 4.50 12.20
N GLU A 372 -7.28 4.17 13.14
CA GLU A 372 -6.10 4.99 13.46
C GLU A 372 -5.01 4.80 12.39
N SER A 373 -5.18 5.47 11.25
CA SER A 373 -4.33 5.32 10.07
C SER A 373 -4.37 6.55 9.17
N THR A 374 -3.58 6.53 8.09
CA THR A 374 -3.66 7.45 6.94
C THR A 374 -4.15 6.74 5.66
N LYS A 375 -4.50 5.45 5.75
CA LYS A 375 -5.05 4.64 4.65
C LYS A 375 -6.35 5.24 4.10
N HIS A 376 -6.67 4.95 2.83
CA HIS A 376 -7.81 5.55 2.12
C HIS A 376 -8.93 4.59 1.67
N VAL A 377 -8.77 3.27 1.66
CA VAL A 377 -9.86 2.35 1.27
C VAL A 377 -9.68 1.06 2.05
N PHE A 378 -10.75 0.47 2.55
CA PHE A 378 -10.71 -0.77 3.34
C PHE A 378 -11.42 -1.92 2.63
N LEU A 379 -12.58 -1.67 2.03
CA LEU A 379 -13.45 -2.70 1.43
C LEU A 379 -12.88 -3.35 0.17
N ALA A 380 -11.87 -2.74 -0.47
CA ALA A 380 -11.19 -3.30 -1.63
C ALA A 380 -10.07 -4.30 -1.27
N ASP A 381 -9.66 -4.38 0.00
CA ASP A 381 -8.59 -5.28 0.41
C ASP A 381 -9.07 -6.71 0.65
N SER A 382 -8.22 -7.70 0.39
CA SER A 382 -8.54 -9.11 0.62
C SER A 382 -8.72 -9.48 2.10
N ASN A 383 -8.26 -8.64 3.02
CA ASN A 383 -8.40 -8.79 4.47
C ASN A 383 -9.34 -7.74 5.07
N PHE A 384 -10.26 -7.16 4.30
CA PHE A 384 -11.10 -6.05 4.77
C PHE A 384 -11.85 -6.36 6.08
N THR A 385 -12.20 -7.63 6.33
CA THR A 385 -12.88 -8.06 7.55
C THR A 385 -12.05 -7.92 8.82
N SER A 386 -10.72 -7.90 8.70
CA SER A 386 -9.79 -7.92 9.84
C SER A 386 -9.29 -6.55 10.26
N TYR A 387 -9.72 -5.47 9.60
CA TYR A 387 -9.36 -4.13 10.06
C TYR A 387 -9.93 -3.87 11.44
N GLU A 388 -9.11 -3.31 12.32
CA GLU A 388 -9.48 -2.98 13.68
C GLU A 388 -9.77 -1.47 13.79
N SER A 389 -10.87 -1.10 14.44
CA SER A 389 -11.20 0.30 14.72
C SER A 389 -10.34 0.86 15.85
N ASP A 390 -10.38 2.16 16.06
CA ASP A 390 -9.83 2.84 17.24
C ASP A 390 -10.45 2.37 18.57
N GLU A 391 -11.66 1.80 18.52
CA GLU A 391 -12.32 1.12 19.65
C GLU A 391 -12.01 -0.39 19.79
N GLY A 392 -11.16 -0.95 18.94
CA GLY A 392 -10.78 -2.37 19.01
C GLY A 392 -11.81 -3.35 18.41
N LEU A 393 -12.69 -2.88 17.53
CA LEU A 393 -13.70 -3.71 16.84
C LEU A 393 -13.20 -4.12 15.47
N LEU A 394 -13.49 -5.35 15.06
CA LEU A 394 -13.18 -5.82 13.69
C LEU A 394 -14.24 -5.35 12.71
N LEU A 395 -13.81 -4.87 11.54
CA LEU A 395 -14.70 -4.35 10.50
C LEU A 395 -15.73 -5.41 10.04
N GLY A 396 -15.30 -6.66 9.90
CA GLY A 396 -16.19 -7.77 9.54
C GLY A 396 -17.31 -8.00 10.57
N ASP A 397 -17.01 -7.84 11.86
CA ASP A 397 -18.00 -7.98 12.94
C ASP A 397 -19.00 -6.82 12.91
N VAL A 398 -18.51 -5.59 12.74
CA VAL A 398 -19.35 -4.38 12.65
C VAL A 398 -20.27 -4.44 11.44
N ILE A 399 -19.78 -4.86 10.27
CA ILE A 399 -20.61 -5.02 9.07
C ILE A 399 -21.68 -6.10 9.31
N ASN A 400 -21.32 -7.27 9.85
CA ASN A 400 -22.28 -8.34 10.11
C ASN A 400 -23.41 -7.90 11.05
N GLU A 401 -23.09 -7.16 12.12
CA GLU A 401 -24.09 -6.62 13.03
C GLU A 401 -24.95 -5.52 12.37
N TRP A 402 -24.31 -4.62 11.62
CA TRP A 402 -24.99 -3.56 10.88
C TRP A 402 -25.95 -4.11 9.82
N LEU A 403 -25.64 -5.25 9.20
CA LEU A 403 -26.51 -5.92 8.23
C LEU A 403 -27.80 -6.50 8.83
N ILE A 404 -27.86 -6.69 10.15
CA ILE A 404 -29.05 -7.22 10.83
C ILE A 404 -29.73 -6.19 11.76
N SER A 405 -29.03 -5.15 12.20
CA SER A 405 -29.53 -4.14 13.14
C SER A 405 -30.48 -3.11 12.50
N ASN A 406 -31.55 -2.73 13.19
CA ASN A 406 -32.41 -1.59 12.79
C ASN A 406 -32.07 -0.30 13.57
N SER A 407 -30.86 -0.21 14.13
CA SER A 407 -30.40 0.92 14.94
C SER A 407 -28.88 1.11 14.80
N SER A 408 -28.40 2.33 15.07
CA SER A 408 -26.95 2.57 15.18
C SER A 408 -26.32 1.69 16.26
N LEU A 409 -25.10 1.20 15.98
CA LEU A 409 -24.31 0.39 16.91
C LEU A 409 -23.47 1.24 17.87
N ASN A 410 -23.36 2.54 17.61
CA ASN A 410 -22.47 3.45 18.33
C ASN A 410 -23.01 3.89 19.72
N SER A 411 -24.08 3.26 20.21
CA SER A 411 -24.65 3.55 21.53
C SER A 411 -24.47 2.36 22.49
N ASN A 412 -23.27 2.15 23.02
CA ASN A 412 -23.06 1.43 24.30
C ASN A 412 -21.65 1.61 24.88
N SER A 413 -21.43 2.71 25.60
CA SER A 413 -20.36 2.80 26.60
C SER A 413 -20.80 3.54 27.86
N THR A 414 -21.93 3.14 28.45
CA THR A 414 -22.17 3.38 29.88
C THR A 414 -23.29 2.50 30.40
N GLU A 415 -22.98 1.30 30.89
CA GLU A 415 -23.70 0.74 32.04
C GLU A 415 -22.99 -0.49 32.63
N THR A 416 -22.67 -0.41 33.93
CA THR A 416 -22.46 -1.59 34.80
C THR A 416 -22.61 -1.11 36.25
N PRO A 417 -22.99 -1.95 37.23
CA PRO A 417 -24.07 -2.95 37.28
C PRO A 417 -24.95 -2.78 38.55
N THR A 418 -26.09 -3.47 38.64
CA THR A 418 -26.79 -3.68 39.94
C THR A 418 -27.10 -5.16 40.20
N GLY A 419 -26.53 -5.71 41.29
CA GLY A 419 -26.88 -7.03 41.81
C GLY A 419 -25.81 -7.71 42.69
N SER A 420 -25.66 -7.27 43.95
CA SER A 420 -24.91 -7.95 45.05
C SER A 420 -25.67 -9.18 45.59
N PRO A 421 -25.15 -10.09 46.48
CA PRO A 421 -24.14 -9.88 47.54
C PRO A 421 -23.07 -11.01 47.70
N SER A 422 -21.92 -10.82 48.37
CA SER A 422 -21.79 -10.92 49.83
C SER A 422 -20.40 -10.54 50.35
N ALA A 423 -20.40 -10.10 51.61
CA ALA A 423 -19.41 -9.27 52.29
C ALA A 423 -18.13 -9.96 52.80
N THR A 424 -17.07 -9.16 53.02
CA THR A 424 -16.45 -8.98 54.36
C THR A 424 -15.48 -7.78 54.39
N THR A 425 -15.84 -6.78 55.24
CA THR A 425 -15.04 -5.97 56.19
C THR A 425 -13.51 -5.81 55.99
N ALA A 426 -12.82 -4.68 56.23
CA ALA A 426 -13.14 -3.37 56.85
C ALA A 426 -11.98 -2.36 56.61
N THR A 427 -12.32 -1.13 56.20
CA THR A 427 -11.96 0.25 56.69
C THR A 427 -10.58 0.59 57.35
N PRO A 428 -10.18 1.89 57.45
CA PRO A 428 -9.40 2.66 56.47
C PRO A 428 -8.23 3.46 57.11
N GLY A 429 -7.51 4.26 56.31
CA GLY A 429 -6.63 5.31 56.84
C GLY A 429 -6.16 6.30 55.78
N ALA A 430 -6.86 7.42 55.67
CA ALA A 430 -6.49 8.57 54.84
C ALA A 430 -5.40 9.42 55.53
N THR A 431 -4.53 10.09 54.76
CA THR A 431 -4.37 11.56 54.81
C THR A 431 -3.41 12.11 53.74
N THR A 432 -3.91 13.15 53.08
CA THR A 432 -3.29 14.26 52.33
C THR A 432 -1.98 14.85 52.88
N ALA A 433 -1.09 15.31 51.99
CA ALA A 433 -0.67 16.73 51.87
C ALA A 433 0.41 16.96 50.78
N THR A 434 0.27 18.09 50.09
CA THR A 434 1.10 18.64 48.99
C THR A 434 2.11 19.70 49.55
N PRO A 435 2.75 20.57 48.74
CA PRO A 435 4.09 20.50 48.09
C PRO A 435 5.09 21.55 48.65
N THR A 436 6.36 21.60 48.19
CA THR A 436 7.07 22.88 47.97
C THR A 436 8.36 22.74 47.12
N ALA A 437 8.63 23.76 46.30
CA ALA A 437 9.83 23.98 45.50
C ALA A 437 10.63 25.21 46.02
N THR A 438 11.97 25.26 45.86
CA THR A 438 12.75 26.51 45.63
C THR A 438 14.26 26.29 45.31
N THR A 439 14.68 26.75 44.12
CA THR A 439 15.87 27.53 43.66
C THR A 439 17.31 27.48 44.29
N ALA A 440 18.29 27.16 43.42
CA ALA A 440 19.43 27.96 42.86
C ALA A 440 20.78 28.30 43.60
N THR A 441 21.89 27.69 43.08
CA THR A 441 23.30 28.12 42.71
C THR A 441 24.25 28.84 43.72
N PRO A 442 25.61 29.01 43.48
CA PRO A 442 26.61 28.39 42.55
C PRO A 442 28.01 28.04 43.17
N SER A 443 28.89 27.25 42.48
CA SER A 443 30.36 27.51 42.26
C SER A 443 31.25 26.29 41.88
N THR A 444 31.93 26.42 40.73
CA THR A 444 33.35 26.10 40.35
C THR A 444 33.98 24.68 40.38
N THR A 445 34.42 24.28 39.17
CA THR A 445 35.69 23.62 38.74
C THR A 445 36.05 22.20 39.21
N SER A 446 36.00 21.22 38.28
CA SER A 446 37.15 20.42 37.76
C SER A 446 36.68 19.12 37.10
N SER A 447 37.06 18.85 35.85
CA SER A 447 36.99 17.53 35.18
C SER A 447 38.34 16.79 35.31
N PRO A 448 38.51 15.53 34.85
CA PRO A 448 37.53 14.47 34.56
C PRO A 448 37.87 13.12 35.26
N SER A 449 36.86 12.33 35.64
CA SER A 449 37.01 10.88 35.81
C SER A 449 35.63 10.21 35.78
N THR A 450 35.54 9.21 34.90
CA THR A 450 34.48 8.22 34.66
C THR A 450 33.57 7.88 35.84
N PRO A 451 32.25 7.81 35.60
CA PRO A 451 31.41 6.79 36.25
C PRO A 451 30.34 6.22 35.27
N PRO A 452 29.36 5.41 35.70
CA PRO A 452 29.24 3.98 35.42
C PRO A 452 28.06 3.64 34.49
N SER A 453 27.93 2.35 34.15
CA SER A 453 26.83 1.74 33.38
C SER A 453 25.44 2.31 33.69
N PRO A 454 24.61 2.60 32.66
CA PRO A 454 23.18 2.74 32.86
C PRO A 454 22.48 1.40 32.62
N THR A 455 21.57 1.13 33.53
CA THR A 455 20.57 0.07 33.57
C THR A 455 19.70 0.09 32.32
N PHE A 456 19.41 -1.09 31.77
CA PHE A 456 18.43 -1.31 30.70
C PHE A 456 17.10 -0.63 31.02
N LEU A 457 16.69 0.32 30.18
CA LEU A 457 15.33 0.81 30.10
C LEU A 457 14.59 -0.06 29.08
N THR A 458 13.86 -1.04 29.61
CA THR A 458 12.81 -1.78 28.90
C THR A 458 11.59 -0.89 28.75
N SER A 459 11.20 -0.55 27.51
CA SER A 459 9.79 -0.36 27.13
C SER A 459 9.66 -0.16 25.62
N VAL A 460 9.54 -1.27 24.90
CA VAL A 460 8.83 -1.33 23.61
C VAL A 460 7.33 -1.40 23.94
N PRO A 461 6.44 -0.69 23.25
CA PRO A 461 4.99 -0.89 23.41
C PRO A 461 4.65 -2.33 22.98
N GLN A 462 4.23 -3.16 23.93
CA GLN A 462 3.78 -4.53 23.68
C GLN A 462 2.36 -4.52 23.11
N THR A 463 2.22 -4.89 21.84
CA THR A 463 1.00 -5.47 21.26
C THR A 463 1.10 -7.00 21.36
N ALA A 464 -0.01 -7.70 21.55
CA ALA A 464 -0.07 -9.16 21.78
C ALA A 464 0.41 -9.97 20.54
N SER A 465 1.06 -11.13 20.58
CA SER A 465 2.05 -11.70 21.52
C SER A 465 3.19 -12.27 20.64
N GLU A 466 4.18 -11.45 20.29
CA GLU A 466 5.32 -11.93 19.49
C GLU A 466 6.04 -13.08 20.22
N SER A 467 6.25 -14.20 19.53
CA SER A 467 7.08 -15.28 20.07
C SER A 467 8.55 -14.92 19.86
N ILE A 468 9.28 -14.79 20.96
CA ILE A 468 10.66 -14.30 20.96
C ILE A 468 11.58 -15.32 21.64
N CYS A 469 12.74 -15.56 21.04
CA CYS A 469 13.85 -16.26 21.67
C CYS A 469 15.15 -15.48 21.55
N THR A 470 15.92 -15.39 22.62
CA THR A 470 17.19 -14.67 22.66
C THR A 470 18.34 -15.64 22.92
N LEU A 471 19.30 -15.71 22.00
CA LEU A 471 20.47 -16.59 22.15
C LEU A 471 21.34 -16.13 23.32
N SER A 472 21.73 -17.08 24.17
CA SER A 472 22.62 -16.86 25.32
C SER A 472 23.32 -18.16 25.73
N ASP A 473 24.28 -18.09 26.66
CA ASP A 473 24.94 -19.28 27.22
C ASP A 473 23.94 -20.30 27.84
N SER A 474 22.73 -19.86 28.18
CA SER A 474 21.68 -20.68 28.78
C SER A 474 20.53 -21.03 27.84
N GLU A 475 20.41 -20.38 26.69
CA GLU A 475 19.29 -20.51 25.76
C GLU A 475 19.83 -20.60 24.34
N THR A 476 19.63 -21.76 23.70
CA THR A 476 20.15 -22.04 22.35
C THR A 476 19.12 -21.77 21.26
N CYS A 477 17.88 -21.42 21.63
CA CYS A 477 16.77 -21.24 20.69
C CYS A 477 16.65 -22.41 19.72
N ALA A 478 16.77 -23.65 20.22
CA ALA A 478 16.74 -24.84 19.38
C ALA A 478 15.35 -24.98 18.75
N VAL A 479 15.30 -25.23 17.44
CA VAL A 479 14.08 -25.32 16.62
C VAL A 479 13.05 -26.29 17.21
N ASP A 480 13.51 -27.41 17.79
CA ASP A 480 12.63 -28.44 18.36
C ASP A 480 11.94 -28.00 19.66
N THR A 481 12.40 -26.90 20.25
CA THR A 481 11.90 -26.34 21.51
C THR A 481 11.25 -24.97 21.34
N LEU A 482 11.28 -24.41 20.13
CA LEU A 482 10.61 -23.17 19.83
C LEU A 482 9.11 -23.32 20.01
N ALA A 483 8.47 -22.25 20.49
CA ALA A 483 7.03 -22.14 20.59
C ALA A 483 6.56 -21.10 19.56
N PRO A 484 6.20 -21.49 18.33
CA PRO A 484 5.77 -20.54 17.31
C PRO A 484 4.56 -19.72 17.74
N SER A 485 4.48 -18.48 17.25
CA SER A 485 3.31 -17.63 17.42
C SER A 485 2.06 -18.32 16.85
N ASP A 486 0.93 -18.19 17.53
CA ASP A 486 -0.36 -18.69 17.05
C ASP A 486 -0.88 -17.87 15.85
N ASP A 487 -0.33 -16.68 15.61
CA ASP A 487 -0.76 -15.75 14.56
C ASP A 487 -0.18 -16.14 13.18
N ASP A 488 1.14 -16.13 13.06
CA ASP A 488 1.84 -16.36 11.78
C ASP A 488 2.70 -17.64 11.76
N GLY A 489 2.76 -18.36 12.88
CA GLY A 489 3.58 -19.56 13.01
C GLY A 489 5.08 -19.27 13.06
N SER A 490 5.50 -18.06 13.43
CA SER A 490 6.90 -17.65 13.47
C SER A 490 7.46 -17.45 14.89
N VAL A 491 8.79 -17.36 14.99
CA VAL A 491 9.52 -16.92 16.18
C VAL A 491 10.62 -15.94 15.78
N LEU A 492 10.77 -14.85 16.51
CA LEU A 492 11.87 -13.89 16.36
C LEU A 492 13.08 -14.37 17.18
N ILE A 493 14.21 -14.58 16.51
CA ILE A 493 15.47 -14.98 17.13
C ILE A 493 16.38 -13.77 17.22
N TYR A 494 16.76 -13.41 18.45
CA TYR A 494 17.72 -12.35 18.73
C TYR A 494 19.11 -12.98 18.95
N PRO A 495 20.01 -12.94 17.96
CA PRO A 495 21.29 -13.63 18.06
C PRO A 495 22.30 -12.95 18.97
N GLY A 496 22.15 -11.64 19.20
CA GLY A 496 23.13 -10.86 19.96
C GLY A 496 24.51 -10.85 19.31
N GLY A 497 25.57 -10.81 20.12
CA GLY A 497 26.94 -10.75 19.61
C GLY A 497 27.21 -9.47 18.81
N ASN A 498 27.74 -9.61 17.59
CA ASN A 498 28.09 -8.49 16.72
C ASN A 498 26.96 -8.10 15.75
N THR A 499 25.76 -8.66 15.88
CA THR A 499 24.64 -8.31 14.99
C THR A 499 24.04 -6.96 15.36
N ARG A 500 23.68 -6.17 14.36
CA ARG A 500 23.07 -4.84 14.52
C ARG A 500 22.56 -4.27 13.21
N CYS A 501 21.70 -3.28 13.28
CA CYS A 501 21.30 -2.45 12.14
C CYS A 501 22.21 -1.21 11.95
N ALA A 502 21.96 -0.49 10.85
CA ALA A 502 22.82 0.56 10.29
C ALA A 502 23.19 1.67 11.27
N PHE A 503 22.27 2.10 12.12
CA PHE A 503 22.45 3.26 12.99
C PHE A 503 22.14 2.93 14.45
N ASN A 504 22.59 3.79 15.36
CA ASN A 504 22.08 3.76 16.74
C ASN A 504 20.63 4.24 16.76
N ASP A 505 19.91 3.90 17.82
CA ASP A 505 18.48 4.23 17.96
C ASP A 505 18.23 5.73 17.83
N TYR A 506 17.24 6.07 17.02
CA TYR A 506 16.79 7.43 16.78
C TYR A 506 15.34 7.39 16.31
N THR A 507 14.58 8.42 16.65
CA THR A 507 13.24 8.61 16.12
C THR A 507 13.00 10.09 16.02
N ASP A 508 12.57 10.52 14.85
CA ASP A 508 12.11 11.87 14.61
C ASP A 508 10.64 11.86 14.22
N SER A 509 9.84 12.67 14.89
CA SER A 509 8.40 12.76 14.64
C SER A 509 8.06 13.66 13.45
N GLU A 510 8.97 14.54 13.02
CA GLU A 510 8.73 15.48 11.92
C GLU A 510 8.92 14.77 10.58
N THR A 511 10.03 14.05 10.39
CA THR A 511 10.30 13.28 9.17
C THR A 511 9.73 11.87 9.21
N THR A 512 9.24 11.42 10.38
CA THR A 512 8.84 10.03 10.69
C THR A 512 9.99 9.01 10.57
N PHE A 513 11.22 9.47 10.37
CA PHE A 513 12.39 8.63 10.26
C PHE A 513 12.71 7.97 11.60
N SER A 514 12.93 6.66 11.57
CA SER A 514 13.35 5.91 12.74
C SER A 514 14.48 4.96 12.42
N THR A 515 15.31 4.71 13.41
CA THR A 515 16.38 3.72 13.36
C THR A 515 16.33 2.91 14.63
N ASN A 516 16.66 1.62 14.52
CA ASN A 516 16.76 0.73 15.67
C ASN A 516 18.00 -0.13 15.48
N SER A 517 18.95 -0.01 16.38
CA SER A 517 20.21 -0.75 16.32
C SER A 517 20.06 -2.25 16.53
N THR A 518 18.94 -2.69 17.10
CA THR A 518 18.67 -4.09 17.41
C THR A 518 18.39 -4.89 16.15
N TYR A 519 19.08 -6.02 16.02
CA TYR A 519 18.85 -6.99 14.95
C TYR A 519 18.26 -8.28 15.51
N PHE A 520 17.33 -8.87 14.75
CA PHE A 520 16.79 -10.21 14.93
C PHE A 520 16.57 -10.83 13.55
N PHE A 521 16.36 -12.14 13.48
CA PHE A 521 15.85 -12.82 12.28
C PHE A 521 14.62 -13.63 12.63
N GLN A 522 13.76 -13.90 11.66
CA GLN A 522 12.47 -14.55 11.88
C GLN A 522 12.53 -15.99 11.36
N VAL A 523 11.98 -16.92 12.14
CA VAL A 523 11.99 -18.35 11.82
C VAL A 523 10.57 -18.87 11.77
N PHE A 524 10.25 -19.58 10.69
CA PHE A 524 9.01 -20.32 10.50
C PHE A 524 9.32 -21.82 10.52
N PRO A 525 9.28 -22.49 11.69
CA PRO A 525 9.53 -23.92 11.75
C PRO A 525 8.37 -24.71 11.12
N ASN A 526 8.66 -25.85 10.50
CA ASN A 526 7.62 -26.73 9.99
C ASN A 526 6.74 -27.28 11.13
N GLY A 527 5.40 -27.21 10.98
CA GLY A 527 4.46 -27.63 12.03
C GLY A 527 4.43 -29.15 12.31
N GLY A 528 4.97 -29.98 11.41
CA GLY A 528 5.09 -31.43 11.53
C GLY A 528 6.48 -31.93 11.95
N SER A 529 7.38 -31.02 12.36
CA SER A 529 8.78 -31.31 12.73
C SER A 529 9.65 -31.88 11.60
N ASP A 530 9.22 -31.78 10.34
CA ASP A 530 10.03 -32.15 9.18
C ASP A 530 11.13 -31.10 8.96
N LYS A 531 12.39 -31.53 8.99
CA LYS A 531 13.59 -30.68 8.80
C LYS A 531 14.22 -30.82 7.41
N SER A 532 13.63 -31.62 6.51
CA SER A 532 14.23 -31.95 5.21
C SER A 532 14.17 -30.82 4.18
N LYS A 533 13.37 -29.77 4.43
CA LYS A 533 13.16 -28.65 3.52
C LYS A 533 13.42 -27.33 4.24
N LEU A 534 14.40 -26.58 3.74
CA LEU A 534 14.80 -25.28 4.29
C LEU A 534 14.84 -24.21 3.20
N MET A 535 14.28 -23.05 3.50
CA MET A 535 14.45 -21.82 2.74
C MET A 535 15.17 -20.79 3.61
N ILE A 536 16.25 -20.21 3.09
CA ILE A 536 16.85 -18.98 3.60
C ILE A 536 16.33 -17.85 2.72
N PHE A 537 15.61 -16.88 3.28
CA PHE A 537 14.96 -15.81 2.50
C PHE A 537 15.44 -14.42 2.95
N PHE A 538 15.99 -13.64 2.02
CA PHE A 538 16.53 -12.32 2.26
C PHE A 538 15.53 -11.22 1.91
N GLN A 539 15.23 -10.34 2.86
CA GLN A 539 14.32 -9.20 2.67
C GLN A 539 14.91 -8.15 1.71
N GLY A 540 14.05 -7.47 0.95
CA GLY A 540 14.39 -6.23 0.26
C GLY A 540 14.49 -5.02 1.22
N GLY A 541 14.82 -3.85 0.68
CA GLY A 541 14.83 -2.62 1.48
C GLY A 541 15.84 -1.56 1.06
N GLY A 542 16.23 -1.52 -0.22
CA GLY A 542 17.12 -0.48 -0.74
C GLY A 542 18.61 -0.75 -0.52
N ALA A 543 19.46 0.26 -0.70
CA ALA A 543 20.90 0.19 -0.53
C ALA A 543 21.50 1.60 -0.59
N CYS A 544 22.71 1.76 -0.09
CA CYS A 544 23.53 2.94 -0.34
C CYS A 544 24.84 2.57 -1.05
N THR A 545 25.40 3.52 -1.78
CA THR A 545 26.48 3.26 -2.76
C THR A 545 27.73 4.09 -2.50
N ASP A 546 27.64 5.12 -1.66
CA ASP A 546 28.71 6.07 -1.31
C ASP A 546 28.44 6.77 0.04
N GLU A 547 29.36 7.65 0.49
CA GLU A 547 29.26 8.34 1.78
C GLU A 547 27.99 9.22 1.89
N GLU A 548 27.57 9.84 0.78
CA GLU A 548 26.43 10.75 0.74
C GLU A 548 25.12 9.98 0.91
N THR A 549 24.92 8.94 0.09
CA THR A 549 23.76 8.04 0.13
C THR A 549 23.70 7.22 1.42
N CYS A 550 24.84 6.92 2.04
CA CYS A 550 24.90 6.21 3.32
C CYS A 550 24.76 7.12 4.55
N SER A 551 24.73 8.44 4.36
CA SER A 551 24.73 9.37 5.49
C SER A 551 23.43 9.35 6.29
N PHE A 552 23.54 9.41 7.61
CA PHE A 552 22.38 9.51 8.49
C PHE A 552 21.54 10.76 8.18
N GLY A 553 22.20 11.91 8.00
CA GLY A 553 21.52 13.17 7.75
C GLY A 553 20.66 13.13 6.50
N LEU A 554 21.14 12.50 5.41
CA LEU A 554 20.34 12.32 4.21
C LEU A 554 19.14 11.39 4.46
N GLN A 555 19.37 10.22 5.04
CA GLN A 555 18.29 9.25 5.30
C GLN A 555 17.21 9.83 6.21
N CYS A 556 17.61 10.56 7.25
CA CYS A 556 16.70 11.30 8.13
C CYS A 556 15.93 12.38 7.37
N SER A 557 16.62 13.20 6.57
CA SER A 557 15.99 14.30 5.82
C SER A 557 15.01 13.80 4.75
N LEU A 558 15.26 12.60 4.20
CA LEU A 558 14.34 11.95 3.26
C LEU A 558 13.09 11.38 3.95
N GLY A 559 13.15 11.12 5.26
CA GLY A 559 12.01 10.60 6.03
C GLY A 559 11.48 9.29 5.48
N ALA A 560 10.19 9.26 5.14
CA ALA A 560 9.54 8.14 4.47
C ALA A 560 10.13 7.78 3.09
N SER A 561 10.94 8.68 2.50
CA SER A 561 11.61 8.47 1.20
C SER A 561 13.05 7.98 1.34
N ALA A 562 13.46 7.57 2.55
CA ALA A 562 14.79 7.00 2.80
C ALA A 562 15.10 5.88 1.79
N THR A 563 16.34 5.85 1.30
CA THR A 563 16.78 4.94 0.23
C THR A 563 17.18 3.56 0.76
N LEU A 564 17.15 3.38 2.08
CA LEU A 564 17.45 2.11 2.75
C LEU A 564 16.62 1.94 4.01
N THR A 565 16.30 0.69 4.35
CA THR A 565 15.68 0.32 5.63
C THR A 565 16.72 0.35 6.75
N THR A 566 16.32 0.91 7.90
CA THR A 566 17.18 1.15 9.07
C THR A 566 16.73 0.41 10.33
N VAL A 567 15.69 -0.42 10.20
CA VAL A 567 15.06 -1.20 11.27
C VAL A 567 14.83 -2.61 10.76
N ALA A 568 15.15 -3.62 11.56
CA ALA A 568 14.79 -5.00 11.27
C ALA A 568 13.28 -5.20 11.52
N THR A 569 12.56 -5.74 10.54
CA THR A 569 11.10 -5.95 10.60
C THR A 569 10.76 -7.42 10.41
N SER A 570 9.74 -7.92 11.11
CA SER A 570 9.11 -9.20 10.78
C SER A 570 8.21 -9.07 9.55
N SER A 571 7.93 -10.18 8.88
CA SER A 571 7.00 -10.25 7.76
C SER A 571 6.30 -11.59 7.71
N SER A 572 4.99 -11.59 7.47
CA SER A 572 4.18 -12.78 7.21
C SER A 572 3.59 -12.76 5.80
N ALA A 573 4.19 -11.98 4.88
CA ALA A 573 3.68 -11.77 3.52
C ALA A 573 4.28 -12.76 2.50
N GLY A 574 3.61 -12.89 1.35
CA GLY A 574 4.12 -13.66 0.20
C GLY A 574 4.44 -15.11 0.55
N VAL A 575 5.66 -15.55 0.25
CA VAL A 575 6.13 -16.93 0.54
C VAL A 575 6.14 -17.27 2.02
N LEU A 576 6.15 -16.27 2.91
CA LEU A 576 6.11 -16.42 4.37
C LEU A 576 4.67 -16.63 4.88
N ASN A 577 3.65 -16.27 4.09
CA ASN A 577 2.25 -16.39 4.50
C ASN A 577 1.78 -17.84 4.40
N ARG A 578 1.67 -18.51 5.55
CA ARG A 578 1.23 -19.92 5.61
C ARG A 578 -0.28 -20.12 5.50
N SER A 579 -1.06 -19.05 5.64
CA SER A 579 -2.52 -19.08 5.51
C SER A 579 -2.98 -19.12 4.06
N ILE A 580 -2.11 -18.78 3.10
CA ILE A 580 -2.39 -18.92 1.67
C ILE A 580 -2.46 -20.41 1.31
N SER A 581 -3.63 -20.89 0.88
CA SER A 581 -3.89 -22.32 0.60
C SER A 581 -2.91 -22.92 -0.41
N ASP A 582 -2.54 -22.14 -1.41
CA ASP A 582 -1.73 -22.55 -2.56
C ASP A 582 -0.26 -22.15 -2.41
N ASN A 583 0.15 -21.64 -1.24
CA ASN A 583 1.55 -21.39 -0.94
C ASN A 583 2.31 -22.73 -0.88
N MET A 584 3.11 -22.99 -1.90
CA MET A 584 3.92 -24.20 -2.02
C MET A 584 5.02 -24.32 -0.96
N PHE A 585 5.31 -23.24 -0.24
CA PHE A 585 6.30 -23.17 0.83
C PHE A 585 5.71 -23.21 2.24
N LYS A 586 4.38 -23.31 2.39
CA LYS A 586 3.72 -23.27 3.71
C LYS A 586 4.21 -24.36 4.69
N ASP A 587 4.63 -25.50 4.15
CA ASP A 587 5.17 -26.64 4.90
C ASP A 587 6.72 -26.66 4.93
N TRP A 588 7.41 -25.59 4.52
CA TRP A 588 8.87 -25.51 4.59
C TRP A 588 9.33 -24.89 5.90
N ASN A 589 10.54 -25.24 6.35
CA ASN A 589 11.22 -24.41 7.35
C ASN A 589 11.74 -23.16 6.62
N ILE A 590 11.47 -21.98 7.16
CA ILE A 590 11.93 -20.72 6.56
C ILE A 590 12.71 -19.93 7.60
N VAL A 591 13.92 -19.50 7.24
CA VAL A 591 14.71 -18.52 7.99
C VAL A 591 14.69 -17.23 7.17
N PHE A 592 13.92 -16.27 7.63
CA PHE A 592 13.78 -14.96 7.04
C PHE A 592 14.80 -14.00 7.67
N ILE A 593 15.65 -13.42 6.82
CA ILE A 593 16.74 -12.52 7.20
C ILE A 593 16.28 -11.09 6.87
N PRO A 594 15.85 -10.32 7.87
CA PRO A 594 15.40 -8.95 7.66
C PRO A 594 16.57 -8.04 7.32
N TYR A 595 16.27 -6.96 6.60
CA TYR A 595 17.28 -6.07 6.07
C TYR A 595 17.21 -4.70 6.73
N CYS A 596 18.33 -4.22 7.26
CA CYS A 596 18.38 -2.95 7.99
C CYS A 596 19.75 -2.25 7.94
N THR A 597 20.61 -2.63 6.99
CA THR A 597 22.04 -2.26 6.97
C THR A 597 22.49 -1.52 5.72
N GLY A 598 21.66 -1.40 4.67
CA GLY A 598 22.01 -0.63 3.46
C GLY A 598 23.12 -1.23 2.58
N ASP A 599 23.58 -2.45 2.88
CA ASP A 599 24.74 -3.13 2.27
C ASP A 599 24.46 -4.48 1.58
N VAL A 600 23.25 -4.66 1.05
CA VAL A 600 22.77 -5.84 0.32
C VAL A 600 23.05 -7.19 1.02
N HIS A 601 22.93 -7.20 2.35
CA HIS A 601 23.15 -8.34 3.25
C HIS A 601 24.59 -8.87 3.31
N ALA A 602 25.56 -8.20 2.69
CA ALA A 602 26.93 -8.71 2.56
C ALA A 602 28.03 -7.72 2.99
N GLY A 603 27.67 -6.49 3.35
CA GLY A 603 28.64 -5.50 3.84
C GLY A 603 29.24 -5.83 5.20
N ASN A 604 30.46 -5.32 5.42
CA ASN A 604 31.16 -5.39 6.69
C ASN A 604 32.12 -4.21 6.84
N ARG A 605 31.56 -3.02 7.00
CA ARG A 605 32.31 -1.76 7.08
C ARG A 605 31.64 -0.79 8.05
N ILE A 606 32.46 0.00 8.73
CA ILE A 606 32.01 1.12 9.57
C ILE A 606 32.35 2.40 8.84
N LEU A 607 31.34 3.26 8.64
CA LEU A 607 31.52 4.58 8.07
C LEU A 607 31.45 5.61 9.20
N GLU A 608 32.49 6.43 9.29
CA GLU A 608 32.49 7.58 10.18
C GLU A 608 31.35 8.54 9.79
N PRO A 609 30.80 9.30 10.75
CA PRO A 609 29.73 10.24 10.46
C PRO A 609 30.09 11.19 9.32
N TYR A 610 29.14 11.34 8.40
CA TYR A 610 29.28 12.17 7.21
C TYR A 610 28.11 13.15 7.15
N GLU A 611 28.42 14.44 7.07
CA GLU A 611 27.41 15.48 6.88
C GLU A 611 27.12 15.64 5.39
N SER A 612 25.93 15.21 4.98
CA SER A 612 25.51 15.25 3.58
C SER A 612 25.19 16.67 3.15
N SER A 613 25.84 17.10 2.07
CA SER A 613 25.53 18.39 1.44
C SER A 613 24.13 18.44 0.83
N THR A 614 23.59 17.29 0.44
CA THR A 614 22.22 17.13 -0.06
C THR A 614 21.21 17.24 1.08
N ALA A 615 21.50 16.67 2.25
CA ALA A 615 20.68 16.85 3.45
C ALA A 615 20.56 18.34 3.83
N GLU A 616 21.67 19.09 3.76
CA GLU A 616 21.64 20.55 4.00
C GLU A 616 20.71 21.29 3.02
N LEU A 617 20.59 20.80 1.77
CA LEU A 617 19.72 21.38 0.75
C LEU A 617 18.24 21.02 0.93
N LEU A 618 17.94 19.83 1.48
CA LEU A 618 16.58 19.39 1.78
C LEU A 618 15.96 20.21 2.93
N GLY A 619 16.79 20.78 3.80
CA GLY A 619 16.35 21.83 4.73
C GLY A 619 15.65 21.33 5.98
N GLU A 620 15.93 20.10 6.42
CA GLU A 620 15.42 19.47 7.65
C GLU A 620 16.41 19.67 8.81
N PRO A 621 16.32 20.76 9.61
CA PRO A 621 17.38 21.15 10.54
C PRO A 621 17.58 20.15 11.69
N GLN A 622 16.53 19.40 12.04
CA GLN A 622 16.53 18.32 13.02
C GLN A 622 17.37 17.11 12.60
N CYS A 623 17.60 16.94 11.30
CA CYS A 623 18.41 15.86 10.74
C CYS A 623 19.89 16.22 10.54
N LEU A 624 20.26 17.50 10.69
CA LEU A 624 21.62 18.02 10.43
C LEU A 624 22.49 18.09 11.68
N GLY A 625 23.80 17.89 11.53
CA GLY A 625 24.75 17.93 12.65
C GLY A 625 24.60 16.73 13.60
N LEU A 626 23.85 15.70 13.18
CA LEU A 626 23.67 14.46 13.89
C LEU A 626 24.81 13.51 13.53
N ASN A 627 25.85 13.49 14.37
CA ASN A 627 27.09 12.75 14.18
C ASN A 627 26.93 11.23 14.40
N TYR A 628 26.07 10.58 13.61
CA TYR A 628 25.79 9.15 13.65
C TYR A 628 26.74 8.35 12.74
N THR A 629 27.37 7.33 13.31
CA THR A 629 28.17 6.34 12.59
C THR A 629 27.24 5.35 11.88
N MET A 630 27.54 5.03 10.60
CA MET A 630 26.84 3.97 9.89
C MET A 630 27.60 2.64 10.01
N TYR A 631 26.86 1.57 10.26
CA TYR A 631 27.36 0.20 10.37
C TYR A 631 26.78 -0.66 9.24
N LEU A 632 27.56 -0.84 8.19
CA LEU A 632 27.30 -1.81 7.12
C LEU A 632 27.66 -3.19 7.68
N ASN A 633 26.69 -3.88 8.28
CA ASN A 633 26.88 -5.09 9.09
C ASN A 633 26.13 -6.34 8.57
N GLY A 634 25.67 -6.29 7.32
CA GLY A 634 24.85 -7.32 6.68
C GLY A 634 25.50 -8.71 6.70
N TYR A 635 26.81 -8.80 6.48
CA TYR A 635 27.53 -10.08 6.52
C TYR A 635 27.46 -10.73 7.91
N ASN A 636 27.69 -9.96 8.99
CA ASN A 636 27.66 -10.49 10.35
C ASN A 636 26.23 -10.88 10.77
N ASN A 637 25.23 -10.09 10.36
CA ASN A 637 23.82 -10.37 10.59
C ASN A 637 23.38 -11.67 9.88
N THR A 638 23.78 -11.82 8.61
CA THR A 638 23.52 -13.03 7.81
C THR A 638 24.23 -14.24 8.40
N GLN A 639 25.52 -14.13 8.74
CA GLN A 639 26.28 -15.25 9.30
C GLN A 639 25.66 -15.74 10.62
N ALA A 640 25.18 -14.85 11.49
CA ALA A 640 24.50 -15.26 12.71
C ALA A 640 23.21 -16.07 12.45
N ALA A 641 22.43 -15.69 11.43
CA ALA A 641 21.26 -16.46 11.02
C ALA A 641 21.64 -17.80 10.38
N LEU A 642 22.70 -17.84 9.57
CA LEU A 642 23.20 -19.06 8.93
C LEU A 642 23.80 -20.04 9.95
N ASP A 643 24.55 -19.56 10.94
CA ASP A 643 25.10 -20.38 12.02
C ASP A 643 23.98 -21.05 12.81
N TRP A 644 22.95 -20.28 13.19
CA TRP A 644 21.77 -20.81 13.85
C TRP A 644 21.02 -21.81 12.94
N ALA A 645 20.83 -21.50 11.66
CA ALA A 645 20.13 -22.36 10.72
C ALA A 645 20.88 -23.69 10.49
N LEU A 646 22.21 -23.66 10.39
CA LEU A 646 23.04 -24.84 10.20
C LEU A 646 23.04 -25.75 11.43
N GLU A 647 23.03 -25.18 12.64
CA GLU A 647 22.92 -25.95 13.88
C GLU A 647 21.55 -26.65 13.99
N ASN A 648 20.49 -25.99 13.53
CA ASN A 648 19.11 -26.48 13.67
C ASN A 648 18.65 -27.38 12.51
N TYR A 649 19.21 -27.18 11.32
CA TYR A 649 18.90 -27.90 10.08
C TYR A 649 20.19 -28.38 9.37
N PRO A 650 21.04 -29.21 10.04
CA PRO A 650 22.33 -29.61 9.48
C PRO A 650 22.21 -30.53 8.26
N ASP A 651 21.10 -31.27 8.16
CA ASP A 651 20.84 -32.27 7.13
C ASP A 651 19.50 -31.99 6.45
N VAL A 652 19.56 -31.37 5.27
CA VAL A 652 18.38 -31.02 4.45
C VAL A 652 18.46 -31.71 3.09
N ASP A 653 17.30 -32.17 2.60
CA ASP A 653 17.16 -32.75 1.26
C ASP A 653 16.97 -31.66 0.19
N ASN A 654 16.32 -30.54 0.58
CA ASN A 654 16.05 -29.40 -0.30
C ASN A 654 16.42 -28.10 0.43
N LEU A 655 17.26 -27.30 -0.22
CA LEU A 655 17.71 -26.00 0.27
C LEU A 655 17.44 -24.93 -0.79
N ILE A 656 16.65 -23.93 -0.43
CA ILE A 656 16.38 -22.76 -1.27
C ILE A 656 17.04 -21.53 -0.65
N VAL A 657 17.75 -20.76 -1.46
CA VAL A 657 18.21 -19.40 -1.12
C VAL A 657 17.40 -18.43 -1.95
N GLY A 658 16.52 -17.66 -1.31
CA GLY A 658 15.61 -16.73 -1.98
C GLY A 658 15.83 -15.31 -1.51
N GLY A 659 15.44 -14.33 -2.32
CA GLY A 659 15.35 -12.95 -1.87
C GLY A 659 14.73 -12.02 -2.89
N GLU A 660 14.32 -10.85 -2.42
CA GLU A 660 13.66 -9.82 -3.21
C GLU A 660 14.44 -8.50 -3.20
N SER A 661 14.52 -7.81 -4.34
CA SER A 661 15.21 -6.50 -4.46
C SER A 661 16.68 -6.59 -3.96
N ALA A 662 17.09 -5.79 -2.97
CA ALA A 662 18.41 -5.89 -2.34
C ALA A 662 18.69 -7.30 -1.75
N GLY A 663 17.66 -7.97 -1.25
CA GLY A 663 17.70 -9.35 -0.81
C GLY A 663 17.93 -10.35 -1.94
N SER A 664 17.52 -10.05 -3.18
CA SER A 664 17.86 -10.87 -4.34
C SER A 664 19.35 -10.84 -4.63
N LEU A 665 20.01 -9.68 -4.52
CA LEU A 665 21.47 -9.61 -4.61
C LEU A 665 22.13 -10.34 -3.43
N GLY A 666 21.59 -10.21 -2.21
CA GLY A 666 22.06 -10.97 -1.04
C GLY A 666 21.98 -12.49 -1.26
N ALA A 667 20.86 -12.99 -1.78
CA ALA A 667 20.65 -14.39 -2.11
C ALA A 667 21.66 -14.92 -3.14
N GLN A 668 21.97 -14.10 -4.14
CA GLN A 668 22.99 -14.43 -5.14
C GLN A 668 24.38 -14.44 -4.51
N LEU A 669 24.78 -13.38 -3.81
CA LEU A 669 26.12 -13.25 -3.22
C LEU A 669 26.42 -14.34 -2.19
N HIS A 670 25.44 -14.73 -1.36
CA HIS A 670 25.63 -15.76 -0.34
C HIS A 670 25.46 -17.19 -0.87
N SER A 671 25.09 -17.39 -2.14
CA SER A 671 24.69 -18.72 -2.64
C SER A 671 25.79 -19.78 -2.51
N ALA A 672 27.02 -19.45 -2.90
CA ALA A 672 28.15 -20.37 -2.87
C ALA A 672 28.58 -20.68 -1.43
N HIS A 673 28.68 -19.66 -0.58
CA HIS A 673 28.97 -19.83 0.85
C HIS A 673 27.91 -20.70 1.55
N ILE A 674 26.62 -20.46 1.28
CA ILE A 674 25.53 -21.30 1.82
C ILE A 674 25.65 -22.75 1.31
N ALA A 675 25.94 -22.95 0.02
CA ALA A 675 26.11 -24.30 -0.51
C ALA A 675 27.30 -25.05 0.12
N GLU A 676 28.41 -24.34 0.39
CA GLU A 676 29.56 -24.86 1.12
C GLU A 676 29.18 -25.27 2.56
N LEU A 677 28.51 -24.36 3.30
CA LEU A 677 28.08 -24.60 4.68
C LEU A 677 27.21 -25.86 4.82
N TRP A 678 26.27 -26.08 3.89
CA TRP A 678 25.43 -27.29 3.88
C TRP A 678 26.06 -28.49 3.16
N SER A 679 27.26 -28.32 2.59
CA SER A 679 27.95 -29.34 1.82
C SER A 679 27.08 -29.94 0.70
N VAL A 680 26.37 -29.07 -0.03
CA VAL A 680 25.33 -29.43 -1.02
C VAL A 680 25.81 -30.51 -1.99
N SER A 681 26.98 -30.29 -2.62
CA SER A 681 27.64 -31.24 -3.53
C SER A 681 27.88 -32.62 -2.89
N ALA A 682 28.38 -32.64 -1.66
CA ALA A 682 28.79 -33.87 -0.99
C ALA A 682 27.58 -34.67 -0.47
N LYS A 683 26.51 -33.98 -0.05
CA LYS A 683 25.28 -34.59 0.48
C LYS A 683 24.26 -34.92 -0.61
N GLY A 684 24.41 -34.35 -1.81
CA GLY A 684 23.43 -34.49 -2.88
C GLY A 684 22.12 -33.75 -2.58
N THR A 685 22.19 -32.68 -1.77
CA THR A 685 21.07 -31.80 -1.45
C THR A 685 20.60 -31.09 -2.71
N ARG A 686 19.28 -31.00 -2.92
CA ARG A 686 18.73 -30.20 -4.02
C ARG A 686 18.82 -28.73 -3.66
N PHE A 687 19.63 -27.99 -4.42
CA PHE A 687 19.89 -26.59 -4.17
C PHE A 687 19.23 -25.71 -5.24
N SER A 688 18.62 -24.60 -4.82
CA SER A 688 18.01 -23.64 -5.75
C SER A 688 18.16 -22.21 -5.25
N VAL A 689 18.36 -21.29 -6.17
CA VAL A 689 18.45 -19.85 -5.92
C VAL A 689 17.28 -19.16 -6.61
N ILE A 690 16.53 -18.34 -5.86
CA ILE A 690 15.45 -17.51 -6.38
C ILE A 690 15.83 -16.05 -6.21
N ALA A 691 16.11 -15.39 -7.32
CA ALA A 691 16.48 -13.99 -7.39
C ALA A 691 15.30 -13.18 -7.93
N ASP A 692 14.55 -12.50 -7.04
CA ASP A 692 13.41 -11.67 -7.42
C ASP A 692 13.79 -10.18 -7.50
N SER A 693 13.57 -9.56 -8.66
CA SER A 693 13.69 -8.13 -8.90
C SER A 693 15.13 -7.57 -8.78
N TYR A 694 16.13 -8.38 -9.14
CA TYR A 694 17.52 -7.94 -9.38
C TYR A 694 18.27 -8.87 -10.33
N VAL A 695 18.87 -8.31 -11.39
CA VAL A 695 19.68 -9.07 -12.38
C VAL A 695 21.05 -8.46 -12.67
N GLY A 696 21.53 -7.53 -11.83
CA GLY A 696 22.86 -6.94 -11.98
C GLY A 696 22.97 -5.85 -13.05
N ALA A 697 21.87 -5.17 -13.38
CA ALA A 697 21.88 -4.07 -14.34
C ALA A 697 22.58 -2.82 -13.76
N VAL A 698 23.66 -2.37 -14.39
CA VAL A 698 24.44 -1.18 -13.99
C VAL A 698 24.80 -0.32 -15.23
N PRO A 699 25.08 0.98 -15.06
CA PRO A 699 25.53 1.85 -16.14
C PRO A 699 26.74 1.33 -16.90
N ALA A 700 26.86 1.65 -18.19
CA ALA A 700 27.94 1.12 -19.05
C ALA A 700 29.36 1.52 -18.59
N ASN A 701 29.47 2.60 -17.81
CA ASN A 701 30.71 3.07 -17.18
C ASN A 701 30.92 2.54 -15.75
N HIS A 702 30.04 1.67 -15.27
CA HIS A 702 30.08 1.06 -13.94
C HIS A 702 30.20 -0.45 -14.06
N THR A 703 30.89 -1.04 -13.09
CA THR A 703 31.00 -2.51 -12.96
C THR A 703 30.08 -3.02 -11.85
N GLY A 704 29.62 -2.14 -10.96
CA GLY A 704 28.86 -2.45 -9.75
C GLY A 704 29.74 -2.85 -8.57
N SER A 705 30.96 -3.33 -8.84
CA SER A 705 31.95 -3.61 -7.78
C SER A 705 32.43 -2.35 -7.07
N GLN A 706 32.26 -1.14 -7.62
CA GLN A 706 32.51 0.10 -6.88
C GLN A 706 31.69 0.16 -5.58
N SER A 707 30.38 -0.06 -5.68
CA SER A 707 29.48 -0.02 -4.53
C SER A 707 29.70 -1.18 -3.58
N LEU A 708 30.00 -2.38 -4.10
CA LEU A 708 30.32 -3.55 -3.27
C LEU A 708 31.67 -3.40 -2.55
N HIS A 709 32.68 -2.84 -3.20
CA HIS A 709 33.95 -2.49 -2.58
C HIS A 709 33.75 -1.42 -1.51
N PHE A 710 32.97 -0.37 -1.83
CA PHE A 710 32.62 0.67 -0.90
C PHE A 710 31.94 0.10 0.36
N THR A 711 30.99 -0.82 0.24
CA THR A 711 30.28 -1.38 1.40
C THR A 711 31.06 -2.47 2.15
N GLY A 712 32.23 -2.87 1.65
CA GLY A 712 33.08 -3.90 2.24
C GLY A 712 32.71 -5.33 1.86
N VAL A 713 31.81 -5.52 0.89
CA VAL A 713 31.36 -6.82 0.38
C VAL A 713 32.52 -7.61 -0.24
N CYS A 714 33.42 -6.95 -0.98
CA CYS A 714 34.57 -7.63 -1.59
C CYS A 714 35.56 -8.20 -0.54
N GLY A 715 35.52 -7.71 0.70
CA GLY A 715 36.42 -8.11 1.78
C GLY A 715 35.92 -9.27 2.64
N VAL A 716 34.73 -9.81 2.38
CA VAL A 716 34.14 -10.93 3.14
C VAL A 716 34.16 -12.23 2.33
N ASN A 717 34.05 -13.37 3.01
CA ASN A 717 34.02 -14.67 2.33
C ASN A 717 32.61 -14.99 1.85
N LEU A 718 32.40 -14.93 0.53
CA LEU A 718 31.12 -15.24 -0.12
C LEU A 718 31.20 -16.47 -1.03
N GLY A 719 32.32 -17.21 -1.00
CA GLY A 719 32.56 -18.34 -1.90
C GLY A 719 32.99 -17.94 -3.32
N MET A 720 33.19 -16.64 -3.61
CA MET A 720 33.71 -16.19 -4.90
C MET A 720 35.17 -16.65 -5.12
N PRO A 721 35.58 -16.99 -6.36
CA PRO A 721 36.97 -17.29 -6.68
C PRO A 721 37.92 -16.15 -6.32
N ALA A 722 39.13 -16.46 -5.85
CA ALA A 722 40.11 -15.46 -5.43
C ALA A 722 40.45 -14.41 -6.50
N THR A 723 40.33 -14.76 -7.79
CA THR A 723 40.49 -13.80 -8.90
C THR A 723 39.34 -12.80 -8.96
N VAL A 724 38.10 -13.27 -8.84
CA VAL A 724 36.90 -12.42 -8.84
C VAL A 724 36.88 -11.52 -7.60
N VAL A 725 37.31 -12.03 -6.44
CA VAL A 725 37.49 -11.22 -5.23
C VAL A 725 38.51 -10.11 -5.46
N ALA A 726 39.67 -10.43 -6.05
CA ALA A 726 40.69 -9.43 -6.36
C ALA A 726 40.20 -8.38 -7.38
N ASP A 727 39.38 -8.80 -8.35
CA ASP A 727 38.78 -7.89 -9.34
C ASP A 727 37.64 -7.06 -8.74
N CYS A 728 36.90 -7.59 -7.75
CA CYS A 728 35.90 -6.84 -6.97
C CYS A 728 36.59 -5.75 -6.14
N ASP A 729 37.66 -6.11 -5.43
CA ASP A 729 38.49 -5.18 -4.66
C ASP A 729 39.17 -4.11 -5.55
N ALA A 730 39.48 -4.46 -6.79
CA ALA A 730 40.00 -3.52 -7.78
C ALA A 730 38.92 -2.71 -8.52
N GLU A 731 37.64 -2.90 -8.17
CA GLU A 731 36.47 -2.28 -8.80
C GLU A 731 36.32 -2.60 -10.31
N THR A 732 36.92 -3.70 -10.77
CA THR A 732 36.92 -4.13 -12.17
C THR A 732 35.99 -5.29 -12.46
N ALA A 733 35.59 -6.07 -11.45
CA ALA A 733 34.65 -7.18 -11.63
C ALA A 733 33.24 -6.65 -11.93
N SER A 734 32.63 -7.14 -13.01
CA SER A 734 31.23 -6.83 -13.27
C SER A 734 30.28 -7.64 -12.37
N THR A 735 29.09 -7.11 -12.08
CA THR A 735 28.00 -7.85 -11.41
C THR A 735 27.69 -9.18 -12.10
N VAL A 736 27.77 -9.21 -13.43
CA VAL A 736 27.61 -10.42 -14.24
C VAL A 736 28.71 -11.43 -13.93
N GLU A 737 29.97 -11.01 -13.96
CA GLU A 737 31.13 -11.87 -13.72
C GLU A 737 31.13 -12.45 -12.30
N MET A 738 30.72 -11.65 -11.31
CA MET A 738 30.51 -12.13 -9.93
C MET A 738 29.40 -13.19 -9.89
N THR A 739 28.23 -12.91 -10.47
CA THR A 739 27.09 -13.84 -10.47
C THR A 739 27.41 -15.13 -11.25
N GLU A 740 28.06 -15.03 -12.40
CA GLU A 740 28.51 -16.18 -13.19
C GLU A 740 29.48 -17.04 -12.38
N SER A 741 30.42 -16.43 -11.66
CA SER A 741 31.35 -17.19 -10.81
C SER A 741 30.65 -17.98 -9.69
N LEU A 742 29.57 -17.43 -9.12
CA LEU A 742 28.78 -18.07 -8.08
C LEU A 742 27.89 -19.20 -8.64
N ILE A 743 27.40 -19.04 -9.88
CA ILE A 743 26.69 -20.11 -10.60
C ILE A 743 27.64 -21.25 -10.97
N GLU A 744 28.87 -20.91 -11.40
CA GLU A 744 29.88 -21.89 -11.79
C GLU A 744 30.42 -22.71 -10.62
N ASP A 745 30.47 -22.13 -9.41
CA ASP A 745 30.89 -22.83 -8.20
C ASP A 745 29.91 -23.96 -7.81
N GLU A 746 28.61 -23.76 -8.08
CA GLU A 746 27.54 -24.72 -7.76
C GLU A 746 26.68 -25.08 -8.98
N PRO A 747 27.23 -25.83 -9.96
CA PRO A 747 26.59 -26.09 -11.25
C PRO A 747 25.36 -27.00 -11.16
N GLN A 748 25.12 -27.63 -10.01
CA GLN A 748 23.93 -28.44 -9.73
C GLN A 748 22.76 -27.60 -9.17
N GLY A 749 23.01 -26.34 -8.81
CA GLY A 749 21.99 -25.41 -8.33
C GLY A 749 21.05 -24.97 -9.45
N ASN A 750 19.75 -24.94 -9.18
CA ASN A 750 18.77 -24.37 -10.11
C ASN A 750 18.61 -22.87 -9.81
N TRP A 751 18.78 -22.02 -10.81
CA TRP A 751 18.65 -20.57 -10.66
C TRP A 751 17.38 -20.07 -11.36
N LEU A 752 16.54 -19.37 -10.61
CA LEU A 752 15.35 -18.69 -11.11
C LEU A 752 15.53 -17.18 -10.91
N PHE A 753 15.52 -16.44 -12.01
CA PHE A 753 15.49 -14.98 -11.99
C PHE A 753 14.09 -14.51 -12.36
N ILE A 754 13.46 -13.78 -11.45
CA ILE A 754 12.16 -13.14 -11.65
C ILE A 754 12.45 -11.65 -11.79
N ASN A 755 12.11 -11.05 -12.92
CA ASN A 755 12.34 -9.62 -13.11
C ASN A 755 11.32 -9.02 -14.05
N SER A 756 10.80 -7.83 -13.71
CA SER A 756 9.93 -7.09 -14.60
C SER A 756 10.76 -6.39 -15.69
N LYS A 757 10.21 -6.23 -16.90
CA LYS A 757 10.90 -5.52 -18.01
C LYS A 757 11.10 -4.03 -17.72
N GLY A 758 10.35 -3.49 -16.76
CA GLY A 758 10.30 -2.08 -16.43
C GLY A 758 10.71 -1.78 -14.99
N ASP A 759 11.48 -2.66 -14.36
CA ASP A 759 11.76 -2.61 -12.92
C ASP A 759 12.23 -1.23 -12.46
N LEU A 760 11.37 -0.54 -11.71
CA LEU A 760 11.58 0.87 -11.33
C LEU A 760 12.71 1.01 -10.32
N THR A 761 12.83 0.08 -9.38
CA THR A 761 13.89 0.09 -8.37
C THR A 761 15.25 -0.09 -9.02
N GLN A 762 15.40 -1.02 -9.96
CA GLN A 762 16.67 -1.19 -10.68
C GLN A 762 16.98 0.02 -11.57
N ARG A 763 15.99 0.64 -12.21
CA ARG A 763 16.20 1.89 -12.95
C ARG A 763 16.62 3.04 -12.04
N TYR A 764 16.03 3.13 -10.86
CA TYR A 764 16.42 4.10 -9.84
C TYR A 764 17.89 3.90 -9.44
N PHE A 765 18.30 2.68 -9.10
CA PHE A 765 19.69 2.40 -8.76
C PHE A 765 20.64 2.58 -9.96
N TYR A 766 20.18 2.28 -11.18
CA TYR A 766 20.95 2.56 -12.39
C TYR A 766 21.24 4.05 -12.53
N ALA A 767 20.22 4.90 -12.40
CA ALA A 767 20.39 6.35 -12.47
C ALA A 767 21.18 6.90 -11.27
N LEU A 768 20.99 6.36 -10.07
CA LEU A 768 21.78 6.71 -8.90
C LEU A 768 23.27 6.44 -9.12
N LEU A 769 23.62 5.30 -9.73
CA LEU A 769 25.00 4.99 -10.09
C LEU A 769 25.51 5.89 -11.24
N GLU A 770 24.66 6.24 -12.22
CA GLU A 770 25.08 7.04 -13.37
C GLU A 770 25.28 8.53 -13.02
N GLU A 771 24.37 9.09 -12.24
CA GLU A 771 24.22 10.53 -11.99
C GLU A 771 24.64 10.95 -10.58
N GLY A 772 24.73 10.00 -9.64
CA GLY A 772 24.89 10.28 -8.20
C GLY A 772 23.60 10.83 -7.57
N ILE A 773 23.53 10.93 -6.24
CA ILE A 773 22.33 11.46 -5.57
C ILE A 773 22.04 12.92 -5.93
N GLN A 774 23.02 13.67 -6.44
CA GLN A 774 22.78 15.05 -6.92
C GLN A 774 21.93 15.09 -8.20
N GLY A 775 21.84 13.97 -8.94
CA GLY A 775 20.90 13.80 -10.05
C GLY A 775 19.46 13.54 -9.58
N TYR A 776 19.24 13.33 -8.28
CA TYR A 776 17.92 13.11 -7.73
C TYR A 776 17.11 14.43 -7.65
N PRO A 777 15.84 14.45 -8.08
CA PRO A 777 15.11 13.33 -8.69
C PRO A 777 15.56 13.07 -10.13
N PHE A 778 15.86 11.80 -10.44
CA PHE A 778 16.39 11.38 -11.73
C PHE A 778 15.38 11.63 -12.86
N THR A 779 15.72 12.51 -13.79
CA THR A 779 14.80 12.94 -14.85
C THR A 779 14.74 11.96 -16.04
N ASP A 780 15.67 11.02 -16.14
CA ASP A 780 15.89 10.16 -17.32
C ASP A 780 15.79 8.64 -17.00
N LEU A 781 14.98 8.26 -16.00
CA LEU A 781 14.70 6.85 -15.64
C LEU A 781 14.08 6.01 -16.79
N PHE A 782 13.76 6.65 -17.92
CA PHE A 782 13.12 6.05 -19.11
C PHE A 782 13.99 6.09 -20.38
N ARG A 783 15.31 6.26 -20.28
CA ARG A 783 16.19 5.99 -21.42
C ARG A 783 16.03 4.52 -21.82
N GLN A 784 15.46 4.26 -23.00
CA GLN A 784 15.33 2.90 -23.53
C GLN A 784 16.68 2.20 -23.45
N PHE A 785 16.74 1.01 -22.80
CA PHE A 785 17.73 0.02 -23.18
C PHE A 785 17.57 -0.17 -24.68
N SER A 786 18.54 0.31 -25.45
CA SER A 786 18.44 0.38 -26.89
C SER A 786 18.27 -1.05 -27.44
N ASP A 787 17.69 -1.19 -28.63
CA ASP A 787 17.63 -2.49 -29.33
C ASP A 787 19.02 -3.16 -29.53
N ASN A 788 20.12 -2.44 -29.27
CA ASN A 788 21.50 -2.95 -29.27
C ASN A 788 21.96 -3.52 -27.91
N ASP A 789 21.22 -3.31 -26.82
CA ASP A 789 21.45 -3.87 -25.48
C ASP A 789 20.73 -5.21 -25.27
N LYS A 790 20.31 -5.86 -26.36
CA LYS A 790 19.75 -7.22 -26.40
C LYS A 790 20.68 -8.34 -25.89
N ARG A 791 21.82 -8.01 -25.27
CA ARG A 791 22.73 -9.01 -24.69
C ARG A 791 22.21 -9.65 -23.41
N TYR A 792 21.20 -9.07 -22.75
CA TYR A 792 20.65 -9.59 -21.50
C TYR A 792 19.37 -10.43 -21.66
N TYR A 793 18.88 -10.63 -22.89
CA TYR A 793 17.83 -11.61 -23.13
C TYR A 793 18.42 -13.01 -23.17
N CYS A 794 18.14 -13.79 -22.13
CA CYS A 794 18.30 -15.25 -22.02
C CYS A 794 19.00 -15.91 -23.21
N LYS A 795 20.32 -16.07 -23.10
CA LYS A 795 21.03 -17.14 -23.79
C LYS A 795 21.08 -18.40 -22.90
N LEU A 796 19.94 -18.80 -22.34
CA LEU A 796 19.75 -20.10 -21.68
C LEU A 796 19.08 -21.14 -22.60
N ASN A 797 19.03 -20.89 -23.91
CA ASN A 797 18.78 -21.93 -24.89
C ASN A 797 20.10 -22.57 -25.34
N GLN A 798 20.77 -23.33 -24.45
CA GLN A 798 21.70 -24.41 -24.83
C GLN A 798 22.27 -25.25 -23.67
N LEU A 799 21.46 -25.65 -22.68
CA LEU A 799 21.78 -26.88 -21.92
C LEU A 799 20.51 -27.73 -21.87
N GLY A 800 20.34 -28.55 -22.91
CA GLY A 800 19.22 -29.45 -23.00
C GLY A 800 19.31 -30.53 -21.93
N TYR A 801 18.32 -30.57 -21.05
CA TYR A 801 17.78 -31.81 -20.52
C TYR A 801 16.25 -31.68 -20.40
N VAL A 802 15.61 -32.82 -20.70
CA VAL A 802 14.17 -33.09 -20.81
C VAL A 802 13.48 -33.04 -19.45
#